data_AF-J0MSS0-F1
#
_entry.id   AF-J0MSS0-F1
#
_cell.length_a   1.000
_cell.length_b   1.000
_cell.length_c   1.000
_cell.angle_alpha   90.00
_cell.angle_beta   90.00
_cell.angle_gamma   90.00
#
_symmetry.space_group_name_H-M   'P 1'
#
loop_
_entity.id
_entity.type
_entity.pdbx_description
1 polymer ?
#
loop_
_entity_poly.entity_id
_entity_poly.type
_entity_poly.pdbx_seq_one_letter_code
_entity_poly.pdbx_strand_id
1 'polypeptide(L)'
;AVAADAAASGRTVLHVPATSADGHAVADALRDLGLGDIVLDLTEDAAWRRHAGEGIKEALGVVPPDLDVAAIVDMRERLMSVRTRLTRYVGALHQRREPWGVSAYDALQKLADLTTGRVRARTKERVAPGRLERLDDSGRARAVALLTRAHMLGVFSPRTRASAWNGISITDIDEATDVLAQLARLADDLLPTVQRHIEEAAEGTGLTPASTLADWCEQLDMLDGVRDSLDIFIPEVFERSAADLVIATASRRWREERDIEMSSSTRRRFIRQAKDLVRPGRDVSDLHAELVKVQQRREIWRRHDPDGGWPTLPPGLDEMKAVAARARRAVGEVQPVLGRAQDSPELMSMPLGDLETRARDLADDDTTAQILPELGRLTTQLDELGLVPLAEDLADRAIDSGQIEDELTYCWWSSLLAQILRDDSALGGLDVHALNDLADSLRELDAAQADSLAAPVAHACAGRVRAAIEADKEDARELYRALSRDDGVPLRDIIAAHRVAMVAKPVWIVPPTLVPQVLSPEAVVDLAVLDASAHMPVAQVMPAFVRAEQVLVVGDPRRATTGLAAELGPLLPSVTLPTGRNTLDSRIAAFLATNGYEGVVEAVPAPPGTSNLSLELVDGRGMPAPGEMAVESVPTEVDRVVDLVIDHALSHPERSLAVVALNSRHAEEIRRATANAAAGSAALDEFFAAGIAEPFVVVDLSEARSLRRDHAIISVGYAKTPHGRTIHSFGAVSQAGGMVGLVEALCVSRNRAQVVSCLGPDDLDPERLHAPGARLLREVLLRASGSDAVEVEDAATPDRLLVDLAEHLWRKGLEVVPRYGVPGGPHIPLAIGHPDYPGELFVAVLTDDDAYVAEPSLRRRDRHWVERLQHRGWLVHTAFSAGVFVDPEAEARRVEALVLSVLTERSAAEQAPGEPQIPAHPEQTASPPPPRSPDDTEEVAPPPPSTGGGDGRDRGDSGDRGDNRLRMNGTNDPRGPEPAAPTVGPRRAQRPPIAEGLPLQAYSDDQLDDMMVWIRSDGVQRDEQTEVEELRAALALTRNGAGISAVLSNAVRRTR
;
A
#
# COMPACT_ATOMS: atom_id res chain seq x y z
N ALA A 1 -35.88 9.27 0.14
CA ALA A 1 -35.49 9.00 -1.27
C ALA A 1 -36.68 8.57 -2.13
N VAL A 2 -37.25 7.37 -1.93
CA VAL A 2 -38.39 6.87 -2.74
C VAL A 2 -39.57 7.84 -2.79
N ALA A 3 -40.00 8.36 -1.63
CA ALA A 3 -41.10 9.33 -1.56
C ALA A 3 -40.78 10.63 -2.34
N ALA A 4 -39.55 11.14 -2.22
CA ALA A 4 -39.11 12.34 -2.91
C ALA A 4 -39.06 12.14 -4.45
N ASP A 5 -38.57 10.99 -4.92
CA ASP A 5 -38.50 10.66 -6.35
C ASP A 5 -39.89 10.45 -6.97
N ALA A 6 -40.77 9.73 -6.27
CA ALA A 6 -42.16 9.56 -6.67
C ALA A 6 -42.88 10.91 -6.73
N ALA A 7 -42.73 11.74 -5.68
CA ALA A 7 -43.27 13.08 -5.66
C ALA A 7 -42.69 13.95 -6.79
N ALA A 8 -41.38 13.87 -7.08
CA ALA A 8 -40.73 14.57 -8.19
C ALA A 8 -41.26 14.14 -9.57
N SER A 9 -41.66 12.87 -9.69
CA SER A 9 -42.25 12.29 -10.90
C SER A 9 -43.76 12.58 -11.03
N GLY A 10 -44.35 13.31 -10.08
CA GLY A 10 -45.79 13.64 -10.09
C GLY A 10 -46.69 12.54 -9.55
N ARG A 11 -46.12 11.51 -8.91
CA ARG A 11 -46.86 10.41 -8.29
C ARG A 11 -47.26 10.78 -6.86
N THR A 12 -48.45 10.37 -6.48
CA THR A 12 -48.96 10.42 -5.11
C THR A 12 -48.43 9.26 -4.29
N VAL A 13 -47.96 9.56 -3.08
CA VAL A 13 -47.36 8.60 -2.16
C VAL A 13 -48.17 8.54 -0.88
N LEU A 14 -48.60 7.34 -0.51
CA LEU A 14 -49.22 7.04 0.78
C LEU A 14 -48.24 6.22 1.62
N HIS A 15 -47.59 6.85 2.59
CA HIS A 15 -46.79 6.16 3.60
C HIS A 15 -47.69 5.73 4.76
N VAL A 16 -47.73 4.44 5.04
CA VAL A 16 -48.46 3.84 6.16
C VAL A 16 -47.43 3.37 7.17
N PRO A 17 -47.17 4.17 8.22
CA PRO A 17 -46.13 3.85 9.19
C PRO A 17 -46.60 2.73 10.14
N ALA A 18 -45.65 1.95 10.66
CA ALA A 18 -45.96 0.88 11.62
C ALA A 18 -46.34 1.45 13.00
N THR A 19 -45.65 2.51 13.40
CA THR A 19 -45.86 3.31 14.61
C THR A 19 -45.87 4.80 14.28
N SER A 20 -46.43 5.66 15.14
CA SER A 20 -46.35 7.12 14.91
C SER A 20 -44.91 7.63 14.83
N ALA A 21 -43.99 7.01 15.58
CA ALA A 21 -42.57 7.37 15.56
C ALA A 21 -41.93 7.13 14.18
N ASP A 22 -42.30 6.06 13.47
CA ASP A 22 -41.81 5.82 12.10
C ASP A 22 -42.32 6.89 11.13
N GLY A 23 -43.57 7.33 11.32
CA GLY A 23 -44.17 8.42 10.55
C GLY A 23 -43.40 9.72 10.73
N HIS A 24 -43.22 10.16 11.98
CA HIS A 24 -42.44 11.34 12.31
C HIS A 24 -41.01 11.26 11.77
N ALA A 25 -40.33 10.11 11.91
CA ALA A 25 -38.97 9.95 11.41
C ALA A 25 -38.85 10.17 9.90
N VAL A 26 -39.85 9.74 9.11
CA VAL A 26 -39.89 9.99 7.67
C VAL A 26 -40.22 11.47 7.37
N ALA A 27 -41.14 12.07 8.13
CA ALA A 27 -41.51 13.48 7.99
C ALA A 27 -40.32 14.40 8.31
N ASP A 28 -39.64 14.16 9.43
CA ASP A 28 -38.46 14.88 9.90
C ASP A 28 -37.31 14.75 8.90
N ALA A 29 -37.03 13.54 8.41
CA ALA A 29 -35.99 13.34 7.40
C ALA A 29 -36.27 14.09 6.09
N LEU A 30 -37.54 14.23 5.69
CA LEU A 30 -37.90 15.05 4.53
C LEU A 30 -37.82 16.54 4.86
N ARG A 31 -38.20 16.95 6.08
CA ARG A 31 -38.11 18.34 6.54
C ARG A 31 -36.67 18.83 6.61
N ASP A 32 -35.76 18.03 7.15
CA ASP A 32 -34.32 18.33 7.25
C ASP A 32 -33.67 18.49 5.88
N LEU A 33 -34.20 17.78 4.86
CA LEU A 33 -33.78 17.93 3.47
C LEU A 33 -34.45 19.13 2.76
N GLY A 34 -35.28 19.92 3.44
CA GLY A 34 -36.03 21.03 2.84
C GLY A 34 -37.24 20.61 2.01
N LEU A 35 -37.76 19.39 2.22
CA LEU A 35 -38.92 18.82 1.53
C LEU A 35 -40.15 18.71 2.44
N GLY A 36 -40.19 19.39 3.59
CA GLY A 36 -41.35 19.38 4.49
C GLY A 36 -42.65 19.85 3.82
N ASP A 37 -42.56 20.83 2.91
CA ASP A 37 -43.71 21.45 2.25
C ASP A 37 -44.51 20.48 1.36
N ILE A 38 -43.89 19.39 0.89
CA ILE A 38 -44.57 18.39 0.05
C ILE A 38 -45.18 17.24 0.86
N VAL A 39 -44.95 17.23 2.17
CA VAL A 39 -45.42 16.20 3.10
C VAL A 39 -46.64 16.68 3.85
N LEU A 40 -47.57 15.75 4.09
CA LEU A 40 -48.66 15.89 5.01
C LEU A 40 -48.61 14.75 6.02
N ASP A 41 -48.27 15.07 7.27
CA ASP A 41 -48.17 14.11 8.35
C ASP A 41 -49.45 14.13 9.22
N LEU A 42 -50.13 12.98 9.30
CA LEU A 42 -51.34 12.79 10.10
C LEU A 42 -51.09 11.95 11.37
N THR A 43 -49.82 11.74 11.75
CA THR A 43 -49.44 11.02 12.96
C THR A 43 -49.36 11.91 14.21
N GLU A 44 -49.29 13.23 14.03
CA GLU A 44 -48.96 14.22 15.08
C GLU A 44 -50.10 14.55 16.08
N ASP A 45 -51.40 14.47 15.73
CA ASP A 45 -52.46 15.05 16.60
C ASP A 45 -53.88 14.46 16.43
N ALA A 46 -54.66 14.46 17.51
CA ALA A 46 -56.12 14.31 17.50
C ALA A 46 -56.84 15.41 16.67
N ALA A 47 -56.23 16.60 16.51
CA ALA A 47 -56.71 17.67 15.65
C ALA A 47 -56.24 17.57 14.17
N TRP A 48 -55.75 16.40 13.73
CA TRP A 48 -55.21 16.17 12.38
C TRP A 48 -56.05 16.74 11.23
N ARG A 49 -57.38 16.80 11.34
CA ARG A 49 -58.26 17.36 10.28
C ARG A 49 -57.98 18.84 10.03
N ARG A 50 -57.72 19.60 11.09
CA ARG A 50 -57.43 21.04 11.01
C ARG A 50 -56.06 21.25 10.37
N HIS A 51 -55.03 20.59 10.90
CA HIS A 51 -53.66 20.67 10.40
C HIS A 51 -53.55 20.19 8.95
N ALA A 52 -54.26 19.12 8.58
CA ALA A 52 -54.33 18.65 7.22
C ALA A 52 -54.92 19.72 6.27
N GLY A 53 -56.02 20.36 6.68
CA GLY A 53 -56.62 21.45 5.91
C GLY A 53 -55.73 22.68 5.79
N GLU A 54 -55.04 23.07 6.86
CA GLU A 54 -54.05 24.17 6.85
C GLU A 54 -52.86 23.85 5.94
N GLY A 55 -52.26 22.68 6.08
CA GLY A 55 -51.13 22.26 5.24
C GLY A 55 -51.48 22.20 3.75
N ILE A 56 -52.68 21.74 3.38
CA ILE A 56 -53.13 21.77 1.98
C ILE A 56 -53.33 23.22 1.50
N LYS A 57 -53.94 24.09 2.32
CA LYS A 57 -54.13 25.52 1.98
C LYS A 57 -52.80 26.23 1.75
N GLU A 58 -51.82 26.01 2.63
CA GLU A 58 -50.48 26.59 2.48
C GLU A 58 -49.81 26.13 1.19
N ALA A 59 -49.92 24.84 0.87
CA ALA A 59 -49.34 24.29 -0.35
C ALA A 59 -49.95 24.87 -1.65
N LEU A 60 -51.22 25.31 -1.64
CA LEU A 60 -51.82 26.00 -2.80
C LEU A 60 -51.12 27.34 -3.12
N GLY A 61 -50.44 27.94 -2.14
CA GLY A 61 -49.66 29.17 -2.27
C GLY A 61 -48.17 28.95 -2.53
N VAL A 62 -47.73 27.72 -2.82
CA VAL A 62 -46.30 27.38 -2.92
C VAL A 62 -45.59 28.17 -4.02
N VAL A 63 -44.43 28.72 -3.67
CA VAL A 63 -43.53 29.40 -4.61
C VAL A 63 -42.39 28.43 -4.94
N PRO A 64 -42.12 28.13 -6.21
CA PRO A 64 -40.96 27.31 -6.57
C PRO A 64 -39.68 27.98 -6.05
N PRO A 65 -38.80 27.24 -5.37
CA PRO A 65 -37.50 27.77 -4.97
C PRO A 65 -36.71 28.19 -6.20
N ASP A 66 -35.94 29.26 -6.05
CA ASP A 66 -34.99 29.70 -7.06
C ASP A 66 -33.81 28.71 -7.10
N LEU A 67 -33.44 28.28 -8.32
CA LEU A 67 -32.40 27.28 -8.53
C LEU A 67 -31.31 27.90 -9.38
N ASP A 68 -30.08 27.87 -8.87
CA ASP A 68 -28.91 28.12 -9.70
C ASP A 68 -28.61 26.87 -10.55
N VAL A 69 -29.39 26.70 -11.62
CA VAL A 69 -29.27 25.57 -12.55
C VAL A 69 -27.88 25.53 -13.17
N ALA A 70 -27.27 26.69 -13.44
CA ALA A 70 -25.94 26.77 -14.02
C ALA A 70 -24.88 26.22 -13.07
N ALA A 71 -24.91 26.60 -11.79
CA ALA A 71 -23.99 26.06 -10.78
C ALA A 71 -24.18 24.55 -10.56
N ILE A 72 -25.42 24.05 -10.55
CA ILE A 72 -25.70 22.61 -10.40
C ILE A 72 -25.16 21.82 -11.60
N VAL A 73 -25.30 22.34 -12.82
CA VAL A 73 -24.77 21.69 -14.03
C VAL A 73 -23.24 21.69 -14.00
N ASP A 74 -22.59 22.82 -13.72
CA ASP A 74 -21.12 22.91 -13.62
C ASP A 74 -20.56 21.95 -12.55
N MET A 75 -21.17 21.92 -11.37
CA MET A 75 -20.84 20.99 -10.28
C MET A 75 -20.89 19.53 -10.75
N ARG A 76 -21.95 19.14 -11.47
CA ARG A 76 -22.13 17.77 -11.99
C ARG A 76 -21.14 17.44 -13.11
N GLU A 77 -20.84 18.37 -14.00
CA GLU A 77 -19.84 18.20 -15.05
C GLU A 77 -18.44 18.00 -14.45
N ARG A 78 -18.08 18.80 -13.44
CA ARG A 78 -16.84 18.65 -12.67
C ARG A 78 -16.78 17.31 -11.97
N LEU A 79 -17.85 16.92 -11.27
CA LEU A 79 -17.93 15.61 -10.60
C LEU A 79 -17.77 14.46 -11.60
N MET A 80 -18.37 14.58 -12.79
CA MET A 80 -18.24 13.55 -13.82
C MET A 80 -16.83 13.46 -14.37
N SER A 81 -16.18 14.60 -14.60
CA SER A 81 -14.76 14.66 -14.99
C SER A 81 -13.86 13.98 -13.96
N VAL A 82 -14.04 14.28 -12.66
CA VAL A 82 -13.28 13.67 -11.57
C VAL A 82 -13.52 12.17 -11.50
N ARG A 83 -14.78 11.71 -11.54
CA ARG A 83 -15.13 10.28 -11.56
C ARG A 83 -14.48 9.56 -12.74
N THR A 84 -14.58 10.12 -13.95
CA THR A 84 -13.96 9.52 -15.13
C THR A 84 -12.45 9.41 -15.01
N ARG A 85 -11.78 10.46 -14.51
CA ARG A 85 -10.32 10.46 -14.33
C ARG A 85 -9.87 9.44 -13.28
N LEU A 86 -10.51 9.42 -12.11
CA LEU A 86 -10.16 8.49 -11.03
C LEU A 86 -10.42 7.03 -11.43
N THR A 87 -11.56 6.73 -12.05
CA THR A 87 -11.86 5.39 -12.58
C THR A 87 -10.84 4.96 -13.63
N ARG A 88 -10.46 5.87 -14.54
CA ARG A 88 -9.48 5.57 -15.58
C ARG A 88 -8.09 5.32 -15.00
N TYR A 89 -7.67 6.08 -13.99
CA TYR A 89 -6.41 5.89 -13.30
C TYR A 89 -6.35 4.52 -12.61
N VAL A 90 -7.33 4.20 -11.76
CA VAL A 90 -7.37 2.93 -11.02
C VAL A 90 -7.46 1.74 -11.99
N GLY A 91 -8.29 1.86 -13.02
CA GLY A 91 -8.39 0.85 -14.08
C GLY A 91 -7.08 0.63 -14.82
N ALA A 92 -6.36 1.71 -15.18
CA ALA A 92 -5.07 1.63 -15.85
C ALA A 92 -3.99 1.02 -14.94
N LEU A 93 -4.00 1.31 -13.64
CA LEU A 93 -3.02 0.80 -12.69
C LEU A 93 -3.08 -0.73 -12.57
N HIS A 94 -4.30 -1.27 -12.51
CA HIS A 94 -4.59 -2.69 -12.32
C HIS A 94 -4.82 -3.48 -13.62
N GLN A 95 -4.81 -2.82 -14.78
CA GLN A 95 -4.95 -3.48 -16.07
C GLN A 95 -3.77 -4.41 -16.36
N ARG A 96 -4.04 -5.71 -16.53
CA ARG A 96 -3.05 -6.68 -17.03
C ARG A 96 -2.76 -6.43 -18.50
N ARG A 97 -1.48 -6.32 -18.86
CA ARG A 97 -1.01 -5.96 -20.19
C ARG A 97 -0.28 -7.13 -20.86
N GLU A 98 -0.69 -7.44 -22.08
CA GLU A 98 -0.08 -8.47 -22.93
C GLU A 98 1.20 -7.94 -23.61
N PRO A 99 2.22 -8.80 -23.86
CA PRO A 99 2.22 -10.26 -23.66
C PRO A 99 2.60 -10.72 -22.23
N TRP A 100 2.84 -9.79 -21.30
CA TRP A 100 3.46 -10.12 -20.01
C TRP A 100 2.47 -10.61 -18.95
N GLY A 101 1.18 -10.31 -19.10
CA GLY A 101 0.14 -10.71 -18.15
C GLY A 101 0.21 -10.00 -16.79
N VAL A 102 0.95 -8.90 -16.69
CA VAL A 102 1.19 -8.12 -15.46
C VAL A 102 0.62 -6.71 -15.57
N SER A 103 0.34 -6.09 -14.42
CA SER A 103 -0.17 -4.73 -14.29
C SER A 103 0.92 -3.73 -13.85
N ALA A 104 0.61 -2.44 -13.89
CA ALA A 104 1.51 -1.43 -13.31
C ALA A 104 1.57 -1.58 -11.78
N TYR A 105 0.46 -1.94 -11.14
CA TYR A 105 0.42 -2.28 -9.72
C TYR A 105 1.43 -3.38 -9.36
N ASP A 106 1.43 -4.49 -10.11
CA ASP A 106 2.38 -5.60 -9.91
C ASP A 106 3.84 -5.12 -10.03
N ALA A 107 4.11 -4.25 -11.00
CA ALA A 107 5.43 -3.66 -11.18
C ALA A 107 5.87 -2.80 -9.99
N LEU A 108 4.98 -1.96 -9.46
CA LEU A 108 5.26 -1.16 -8.27
C LEU A 108 5.56 -2.05 -7.06
N GLN A 109 4.75 -3.09 -6.83
CA GLN A 109 4.96 -4.04 -5.73
C GLN A 109 6.30 -4.78 -5.84
N LYS A 110 6.64 -5.28 -7.03
CA LYS A 110 7.89 -6.02 -7.26
C LYS A 110 9.13 -5.13 -7.24
N LEU A 111 9.04 -3.91 -7.75
CA LEU A 111 10.14 -2.94 -7.67
C LEU A 111 10.37 -2.48 -6.23
N ALA A 112 9.31 -2.29 -5.44
CA ALA A 112 9.43 -2.02 -4.02
C ALA A 112 10.18 -3.16 -3.34
N ASP A 113 9.81 -4.42 -3.60
CA ASP A 113 10.46 -5.60 -3.01
C ASP A 113 11.98 -5.65 -3.29
N LEU A 114 12.37 -5.44 -4.55
CA LEU A 114 13.77 -5.49 -4.99
C LEU A 114 14.63 -4.32 -4.48
N THR A 115 13.99 -3.23 -4.04
CA THR A 115 14.67 -2.02 -3.54
C THR A 115 14.64 -1.93 -2.01
N THR A 116 13.79 -2.70 -1.35
CA THR A 116 13.64 -2.75 0.11
C THR A 116 14.38 -3.97 0.68
N GLY A 117 15.65 -3.77 1.05
CA GLY A 117 16.50 -4.84 1.62
C GLY A 117 17.95 -4.40 1.89
N ARG A 118 18.78 -5.32 2.44
CA ARG A 118 20.24 -5.10 2.64
C ARG A 118 21.01 -5.17 1.33
N VAL A 119 20.63 -6.10 0.46
CA VAL A 119 21.10 -6.19 -0.93
C VAL A 119 20.00 -5.58 -1.78
N ARG A 120 20.34 -4.50 -2.52
CA ARG A 120 19.38 -3.76 -3.34
C ARG A 120 19.85 -3.81 -4.77
N ALA A 121 18.93 -4.12 -5.69
CA ALA A 121 19.20 -3.90 -7.10
C ALA A 121 19.37 -2.39 -7.34
N ARG A 122 20.42 -2.01 -8.09
CA ARG A 122 20.80 -0.59 -8.28
C ARG A 122 21.05 -0.22 -9.73
N THR A 123 20.90 -1.16 -10.66
CA THR A 123 21.12 -0.88 -12.07
C THR A 123 20.25 0.28 -12.55
N LYS A 124 20.86 1.17 -13.34
CA LYS A 124 20.15 2.27 -13.99
C LYS A 124 19.80 1.94 -15.44
N GLU A 125 20.28 0.80 -15.92
CA GLU A 125 20.06 0.36 -17.28
C GLU A 125 18.60 -0.01 -17.51
N ARG A 126 18.20 0.07 -18.78
CA ARG A 126 16.86 -0.28 -19.24
C ARG A 126 16.97 -1.15 -20.47
N VAL A 127 16.09 -2.13 -20.57
CA VAL A 127 15.96 -2.96 -21.76
C VAL A 127 15.47 -2.07 -22.91
N ALA A 128 16.13 -2.17 -24.07
CA ALA A 128 15.76 -1.39 -25.24
C ALA A 128 14.29 -1.67 -25.66
N PRO A 129 13.54 -0.64 -26.11
CA PRO A 129 12.18 -0.81 -26.62
C PRO A 129 12.11 -1.87 -27.73
N GLY A 130 11.07 -2.72 -27.70
CA GLY A 130 10.87 -3.82 -28.67
C GLY A 130 11.73 -5.07 -28.44
N ARG A 131 12.51 -5.11 -27.35
CA ARG A 131 13.20 -6.32 -26.86
C ARG A 131 12.55 -6.90 -25.60
N LEU A 132 11.73 -6.12 -24.89
CA LEU A 132 11.02 -6.55 -23.68
C LEU A 132 10.07 -7.73 -23.92
N GLU A 133 9.46 -7.85 -25.09
CA GLU A 133 8.59 -9.01 -25.40
C GLU A 133 9.38 -10.33 -25.48
N ARG A 134 10.70 -10.26 -25.69
CA ARG A 134 11.59 -11.44 -25.72
C ARG A 134 12.02 -11.91 -24.34
N LEU A 135 11.71 -11.13 -23.30
CA LEU A 135 12.01 -11.44 -21.89
C LEU A 135 10.75 -11.95 -21.17
N ASP A 136 10.10 -12.95 -21.77
CA ASP A 136 9.13 -13.79 -21.06
C ASP A 136 9.82 -14.69 -20.02
N ASP A 137 9.09 -15.56 -19.33
CA ASP A 137 9.66 -16.43 -18.29
C ASP A 137 10.85 -17.26 -18.81
N SER A 138 10.76 -17.77 -20.04
CA SER A 138 11.82 -18.54 -20.69
C SER A 138 13.01 -17.68 -21.11
N GLY A 139 12.73 -16.48 -21.63
CA GLY A 139 13.70 -15.48 -22.02
C GLY A 139 14.48 -14.94 -20.83
N ARG A 140 13.84 -14.72 -19.69
CA ARG A 140 14.49 -14.30 -18.43
C ARG A 140 15.36 -15.41 -17.87
N ALA A 141 14.90 -16.66 -17.83
CA ALA A 141 15.74 -17.79 -17.40
C ALA A 141 16.98 -17.95 -18.30
N ARG A 142 16.82 -17.77 -19.61
CA ARG A 142 17.94 -17.75 -20.57
C ARG A 142 18.87 -16.56 -20.29
N ALA A 143 18.34 -15.38 -20.04
CA ALA A 143 19.12 -14.18 -19.73
C ALA A 143 19.97 -14.35 -18.45
N VAL A 144 19.40 -14.91 -17.37
CA VAL A 144 20.16 -15.24 -16.15
C VAL A 144 21.31 -16.18 -16.49
N ALA A 145 21.05 -17.28 -17.21
CA ALA A 145 22.11 -18.22 -17.59
C ALA A 145 23.22 -17.57 -18.44
N LEU A 146 22.86 -16.68 -19.37
CA LEU A 146 23.81 -15.96 -20.20
C LEU A 146 24.63 -14.94 -19.39
N LEU A 147 24.00 -14.17 -18.51
CA LEU A 147 24.67 -13.18 -17.66
C LEU A 147 25.59 -13.84 -16.63
N THR A 148 25.16 -14.94 -15.99
CA THR A 148 26.00 -15.70 -15.05
C THR A 148 27.20 -16.33 -15.76
N ARG A 149 27.00 -16.86 -16.97
CA ARG A 149 28.10 -17.37 -17.80
C ARG A 149 29.04 -16.26 -18.25
N ALA A 150 28.51 -15.10 -18.62
CA ALA A 150 29.28 -13.92 -18.97
C ALA A 150 30.13 -13.42 -17.79
N HIS A 151 29.57 -13.43 -16.58
CA HIS A 151 30.27 -13.10 -15.34
C HIS A 151 31.41 -14.10 -15.07
N MET A 152 31.15 -15.41 -15.15
CA MET A 152 32.17 -16.45 -14.95
C MET A 152 33.35 -16.35 -15.92
N LEU A 153 33.07 -16.00 -17.18
CA LEU A 153 34.08 -15.83 -18.22
C LEU A 153 34.71 -14.43 -18.23
N GLY A 154 34.24 -13.52 -17.38
CA GLY A 154 34.76 -12.16 -17.26
C GLY A 154 34.56 -11.31 -18.53
N VAL A 155 33.43 -11.45 -19.24
CA VAL A 155 33.14 -10.76 -20.52
C VAL A 155 33.42 -9.25 -20.47
N PHE A 156 33.29 -8.63 -19.29
CA PHE A 156 33.53 -7.21 -19.08
C PHE A 156 34.45 -6.93 -17.88
N SER A 157 35.26 -7.91 -17.47
CA SER A 157 36.18 -7.73 -16.35
C SER A 157 37.33 -6.77 -16.70
N PRO A 158 37.92 -6.07 -15.70
CA PRO A 158 39.12 -5.26 -15.91
C PRO A 158 40.28 -6.05 -16.54
N ARG A 159 40.37 -7.37 -16.27
CA ARG A 159 41.37 -8.27 -16.85
C ARG A 159 41.21 -8.40 -18.36
N THR A 160 39.99 -8.63 -18.84
CA THR A 160 39.69 -8.78 -20.27
C THR A 160 39.86 -7.45 -21.02
N ARG A 161 39.51 -6.31 -20.39
CA ARG A 161 39.74 -4.97 -20.97
C ARG A 161 41.22 -4.60 -21.06
N ALA A 162 42.05 -5.11 -20.16
CA ALA A 162 43.50 -4.89 -20.16
C ALA A 162 44.29 -5.90 -21.01
N SER A 163 43.62 -6.91 -21.57
CA SER A 163 44.23 -7.94 -22.41
C SER A 163 44.80 -7.36 -23.70
N ALA A 164 45.92 -7.92 -24.17
CA ALA A 164 46.46 -7.65 -25.50
C ALA A 164 45.50 -8.06 -26.63
N TRP A 165 44.57 -9.00 -26.33
CA TRP A 165 43.53 -9.45 -27.25
C TRP A 165 42.30 -8.54 -27.30
N ASN A 166 42.24 -7.49 -26.48
CA ASN A 166 41.10 -6.59 -26.45
C ASN A 166 40.83 -5.97 -27.83
N GLY A 167 39.58 -6.00 -28.27
CA GLY A 167 39.15 -5.50 -29.58
C GLY A 167 39.40 -6.45 -30.76
N ILE A 168 40.02 -7.63 -30.55
CA ILE A 168 40.22 -8.64 -31.59
C ILE A 168 39.07 -9.66 -31.52
N SER A 169 38.42 -9.93 -32.65
CA SER A 169 37.37 -10.94 -32.76
C SER A 169 37.91 -12.26 -33.29
N ILE A 170 37.66 -13.35 -32.57
CA ILE A 170 38.00 -14.73 -32.96
C ILE A 170 36.69 -15.50 -33.15
N THR A 171 36.59 -16.27 -34.24
CA THR A 171 35.35 -16.95 -34.62
C THR A 171 35.13 -18.26 -33.88
N ASP A 172 36.21 -19.01 -33.63
CA ASP A 172 36.15 -20.34 -33.03
C ASP A 172 37.46 -20.71 -32.30
N ILE A 173 37.43 -21.84 -31.59
CA ILE A 173 38.55 -22.31 -30.76
C ILE A 173 39.73 -22.78 -31.62
N ASP A 174 39.47 -23.28 -32.82
CA ASP A 174 40.52 -23.75 -33.73
C ASP A 174 41.32 -22.55 -34.25
N GLU A 175 40.64 -21.46 -34.63
CA GLU A 175 41.28 -20.19 -34.99
C GLU A 175 42.10 -19.61 -33.82
N ALA A 176 41.58 -19.63 -32.59
CA ALA A 176 42.34 -19.20 -31.40
C ALA A 176 43.63 -20.03 -31.21
N THR A 177 43.51 -21.36 -31.33
CA THR A 177 44.61 -22.31 -31.12
C THR A 177 45.69 -22.15 -32.20
N ASP A 178 45.27 -22.01 -33.46
CA ASP A 178 46.18 -21.83 -34.59
C ASP A 178 46.95 -20.51 -34.50
N VAL A 179 46.26 -19.41 -34.15
CA VAL A 179 46.90 -18.10 -33.99
C VAL A 179 47.87 -18.10 -32.81
N LEU A 180 47.49 -18.65 -31.66
CA LEU A 180 48.37 -18.79 -30.50
C LEU A 180 49.63 -19.61 -30.84
N ALA A 181 49.48 -20.72 -31.57
CA ALA A 181 50.61 -21.54 -31.97
C ALA A 181 51.59 -20.79 -32.89
N GLN A 182 51.09 -19.94 -33.79
CA GLN A 182 51.94 -19.11 -34.65
C GLN A 182 52.58 -17.95 -33.88
N LEU A 183 51.86 -17.31 -32.96
CA LEU A 183 52.39 -16.25 -32.09
C LEU A 183 53.50 -16.75 -31.18
N ALA A 184 53.30 -17.88 -30.51
CA ALA A 184 54.34 -18.53 -29.69
C ALA A 184 55.56 -18.90 -30.53
N ARG A 185 55.35 -19.46 -31.73
CA ARG A 185 56.44 -19.78 -32.66
C ARG A 185 57.20 -18.53 -33.12
N LEU A 186 56.49 -17.41 -33.33
CA LEU A 186 57.11 -16.13 -33.68
C LEU A 186 57.94 -15.59 -32.51
N ALA A 187 57.38 -15.56 -31.30
CA ALA A 187 58.01 -14.99 -30.11
C ALA A 187 59.19 -15.81 -29.56
N ASP A 188 59.10 -17.15 -29.59
CA ASP A 188 60.06 -18.04 -28.90
C ASP A 188 61.17 -18.57 -29.81
N ASP A 189 60.94 -18.65 -31.14
CA ASP A 189 61.87 -19.29 -32.09
C ASP A 189 62.22 -18.36 -33.26
N LEU A 190 61.21 -17.97 -34.07
CA LEU A 190 61.47 -17.36 -35.37
C LEU A 190 62.02 -15.94 -35.27
N LEU A 191 61.45 -15.05 -34.46
CA LEU A 191 61.92 -13.66 -34.35
C LEU A 191 63.28 -13.55 -33.64
N PRO A 192 63.55 -14.25 -32.51
CA PRO A 192 64.89 -14.27 -31.92
C PRO A 192 65.95 -14.80 -32.88
N THR A 193 65.63 -15.85 -33.65
CA THR A 193 66.53 -16.40 -34.67
C THR A 193 66.75 -15.42 -35.83
N VAL A 194 65.71 -14.71 -36.27
CA VAL A 194 65.83 -13.65 -37.29
C VAL A 194 66.73 -12.52 -36.81
N GLN A 195 66.58 -12.04 -35.58
CA GLN A 195 67.43 -10.99 -35.02
C GLN A 195 68.90 -11.42 -34.96
N ARG A 196 69.19 -12.63 -34.48
CA ARG A 196 70.55 -13.20 -34.50
C ARG A 196 71.09 -13.29 -35.93
N HIS A 197 70.29 -13.75 -36.89
CA HIS A 197 70.71 -13.82 -38.29
C HIS A 197 70.97 -12.44 -38.91
N ILE A 198 70.22 -11.41 -38.53
CA ILE A 198 70.46 -10.03 -38.95
C ILE A 198 71.80 -9.52 -38.42
N GLU A 199 72.11 -9.78 -37.14
CA GLU A 199 73.39 -9.41 -36.54
C GLU A 199 74.56 -10.13 -37.21
N GLU A 200 74.46 -11.45 -37.40
CA GLU A 200 75.48 -12.27 -38.08
C GLU A 200 75.69 -11.82 -39.52
N ALA A 201 74.62 -11.49 -40.24
CA ALA A 201 74.71 -10.97 -41.59
C ALA A 201 75.30 -9.55 -41.63
N ALA A 202 74.93 -8.67 -40.70
CA ALA A 202 75.48 -7.32 -40.61
C ALA A 202 76.98 -7.34 -40.31
N GLU A 203 77.43 -8.16 -39.34
CA GLU A 203 78.85 -8.34 -39.03
C GLU A 203 79.65 -8.97 -40.18
N GLY A 204 79.06 -9.96 -40.86
CA GLY A 204 79.72 -10.67 -41.96
C GLY A 204 79.77 -9.88 -43.28
N THR A 205 78.88 -8.91 -43.47
CA THR A 205 78.70 -8.22 -44.77
C THR A 205 78.87 -6.71 -44.76
N GLY A 206 78.82 -6.08 -43.58
CA GLY A 206 78.86 -4.62 -43.43
C GLY A 206 77.53 -3.92 -43.74
N LEU A 207 76.44 -4.65 -43.98
CA LEU A 207 75.12 -4.08 -44.22
C LEU A 207 74.56 -3.42 -42.95
N THR A 208 73.75 -2.36 -43.13
CA THR A 208 72.94 -1.80 -42.05
C THR A 208 71.94 -2.84 -41.55
N PRO A 209 71.88 -3.14 -40.24
CA PRO A 209 70.93 -4.09 -39.68
C PRO A 209 69.49 -3.76 -40.08
N ALA A 210 68.74 -4.76 -40.52
CA ALA A 210 67.33 -4.60 -40.83
C ALA A 210 66.51 -4.28 -39.57
N SER A 211 65.67 -3.25 -39.62
CA SER A 211 64.80 -2.85 -38.51
C SER A 211 63.46 -3.59 -38.48
N THR A 212 62.97 -4.06 -39.64
CA THR A 212 61.68 -4.73 -39.80
C THR A 212 61.85 -6.07 -40.51
N LEU A 213 60.85 -6.95 -40.40
CA LEU A 213 60.87 -8.24 -41.11
C LEU A 213 60.79 -8.04 -42.64
N ALA A 214 60.08 -7.02 -43.10
CA ALA A 214 60.05 -6.64 -44.52
C ALA A 214 61.44 -6.25 -45.04
N ASP A 215 62.16 -5.40 -44.30
CA ASP A 215 63.52 -4.99 -44.65
C ASP A 215 64.46 -6.20 -44.70
N TRP A 216 64.33 -7.12 -43.74
CA TRP A 216 65.16 -8.33 -43.70
C TRP A 216 64.88 -9.26 -44.88
N CYS A 217 63.62 -9.44 -45.27
CA CYS A 217 63.28 -10.18 -46.48
C CYS A 217 63.84 -9.50 -47.74
N GLU A 218 63.78 -8.16 -47.85
CA GLU A 218 64.36 -7.43 -48.98
C GLU A 218 65.89 -7.59 -49.04
N GLN A 219 66.57 -7.52 -47.89
CA GLN A 219 68.01 -7.74 -47.78
C GLN A 219 68.41 -9.16 -48.18
N LEU A 220 67.67 -10.17 -47.75
CA LEU A 220 67.92 -11.58 -48.12
C LEU A 220 67.67 -11.85 -49.61
N ASP A 221 66.60 -11.30 -50.19
CA ASP A 221 66.32 -11.40 -51.63
C ASP A 221 67.38 -10.67 -52.46
N MET A 222 67.93 -9.59 -51.92
CA MET A 222 69.05 -8.86 -52.50
C MET A 222 70.34 -9.69 -52.44
N LEU A 223 70.69 -10.25 -51.28
CA LEU A 223 71.87 -11.11 -51.08
C LEU A 223 71.83 -12.36 -51.96
N ASP A 224 70.65 -12.97 -52.10
CA ASP A 224 70.41 -14.09 -53.00
C ASP A 224 70.63 -13.70 -54.48
N GLY A 225 70.09 -12.55 -54.89
CA GLY A 225 70.32 -12.03 -56.24
C GLY A 225 71.77 -11.63 -56.51
N VAL A 226 72.51 -11.21 -55.48
CA VAL A 226 73.96 -11.00 -55.56
C VAL A 226 74.68 -12.34 -55.70
N ARG A 227 74.30 -13.38 -54.96
CA ARG A 227 74.84 -14.74 -55.11
C ARG A 227 74.69 -15.24 -56.55
N ASP A 228 73.49 -15.11 -57.13
CA ASP A 228 73.22 -15.46 -58.53
C ASP A 228 74.14 -14.69 -59.50
N SER A 229 74.41 -13.42 -59.19
CA SER A 229 75.29 -12.56 -60.00
C SER A 229 76.76 -12.97 -59.87
N LEU A 230 77.21 -13.33 -58.66
CA LEU A 230 78.59 -13.77 -58.36
C LEU A 230 78.87 -15.20 -58.86
N ASP A 231 77.84 -16.00 -59.14
CA ASP A 231 77.95 -17.28 -59.83
C ASP A 231 78.35 -17.13 -61.31
N ILE A 232 78.12 -15.93 -61.88
CA ILE A 232 78.39 -15.60 -63.28
C ILE A 232 79.58 -14.64 -63.41
N PHE A 233 79.69 -13.65 -62.54
CA PHE A 233 80.72 -12.60 -62.58
C PHE A 233 81.65 -12.64 -61.37
N ILE A 234 82.85 -12.10 -61.50
CA ILE A 234 83.74 -11.86 -60.36
C ILE A 234 83.26 -10.65 -59.53
N PRO A 235 83.55 -10.57 -58.21
CA PRO A 235 83.01 -9.53 -57.31
C PRO A 235 83.26 -8.07 -57.76
N GLU A 236 84.33 -7.85 -58.53
CA GLU A 236 84.71 -6.55 -59.10
C GLU A 236 83.63 -5.94 -60.02
N VAL A 237 82.65 -6.73 -60.48
CA VAL A 237 81.51 -6.25 -61.27
C VAL A 237 80.65 -5.22 -60.50
N PHE A 238 80.70 -5.22 -59.17
CA PHE A 238 79.99 -4.28 -58.31
C PHE A 238 80.80 -3.01 -57.97
N GLU A 239 82.09 -2.93 -58.33
CA GLU A 239 82.99 -1.82 -57.97
C GLU A 239 82.61 -0.49 -58.67
N ARG A 240 82.20 -0.55 -59.93
CA ARG A 240 81.82 0.64 -60.74
C ARG A 240 80.35 0.56 -61.16
N SER A 241 79.79 1.70 -61.60
CA SER A 241 78.44 1.69 -62.17
C SER A 241 78.39 0.77 -63.39
N ALA A 242 77.66 -0.34 -63.28
CA ALA A 242 77.40 -1.22 -64.41
C ALA A 242 76.49 -0.54 -65.44
N ALA A 243 75.93 0.65 -65.16
CA ALA A 243 75.15 1.44 -66.11
C ALA A 243 75.85 1.62 -67.47
N ASP A 244 77.15 1.94 -67.47
CA ASP A 244 77.91 2.10 -68.72
C ASP A 244 78.13 0.75 -69.44
N LEU A 245 78.25 -0.35 -68.69
CA LEU A 245 78.37 -1.71 -69.24
C LEU A 245 77.03 -2.22 -69.79
N VAL A 246 75.93 -1.91 -69.11
CA VAL A 246 74.55 -2.17 -69.53
C VAL A 246 74.24 -1.42 -70.81
N ILE A 247 74.53 -0.11 -70.86
CA ILE A 247 74.36 0.73 -72.06
C ILE A 247 75.22 0.18 -73.22
N ALA A 248 76.47 -0.24 -72.95
CA ALA A 248 77.36 -0.75 -73.99
C ALA A 248 76.92 -2.08 -74.60
N THR A 249 76.35 -2.97 -73.79
CA THR A 249 75.87 -4.30 -74.18
C THR A 249 74.44 -4.28 -74.75
N ALA A 250 73.68 -3.18 -74.55
CA ALA A 250 72.33 -3.01 -75.07
C ALA A 250 72.25 -3.04 -76.61
N SER A 251 71.07 -3.45 -77.11
CA SER A 251 70.76 -3.42 -78.55
C SER A 251 70.78 -1.98 -79.11
N ARG A 252 70.91 -1.83 -80.43
CA ARG A 252 70.92 -0.51 -81.07
C ARG A 252 69.59 0.23 -80.85
N ARG A 253 68.48 -0.48 -80.98
CA ARG A 253 67.12 0.04 -80.78
C ARG A 253 66.89 0.56 -79.35
N TRP A 254 67.34 -0.18 -78.34
CA TRP A 254 67.19 0.21 -76.93
C TRP A 254 67.89 1.54 -76.59
N ARG A 255 69.01 1.85 -77.26
CA ARG A 255 69.76 3.11 -77.06
C ARG A 255 69.16 4.31 -77.78
N GLU A 256 68.65 4.10 -79.01
CA GLU A 256 67.96 5.14 -79.78
C GLU A 256 66.64 5.55 -79.08
N GLU A 257 65.91 4.60 -78.48
CA GLU A 257 64.68 4.86 -77.72
C GLU A 257 64.90 5.64 -76.39
N ARG A 258 66.13 5.64 -75.84
CA ARG A 258 66.48 6.31 -74.58
C ARG A 258 67.36 7.56 -74.76
N ASP A 259 67.62 7.97 -76.01
CA ASP A 259 68.41 9.14 -76.41
C ASP A 259 69.86 9.14 -75.85
N ILE A 260 70.50 7.96 -75.80
CA ILE A 260 71.85 7.78 -75.24
C ILE A 260 72.89 7.67 -76.37
N GLU A 261 73.69 8.71 -76.57
CA GLU A 261 74.82 8.70 -77.51
C GLU A 261 76.11 8.14 -76.89
N MET A 262 76.74 7.16 -77.54
CA MET A 262 78.00 6.58 -77.07
C MET A 262 78.94 6.23 -78.23
N SER A 263 80.20 6.68 -78.13
CA SER A 263 81.20 6.46 -79.20
C SER A 263 81.53 4.98 -79.44
N SER A 264 81.82 4.60 -80.69
CA SER A 264 82.10 3.20 -81.08
C SER A 264 83.41 2.64 -80.48
N SER A 265 84.32 3.52 -80.05
CA SER A 265 85.57 3.15 -79.35
C SER A 265 85.30 2.89 -77.85
N THR A 266 84.53 3.77 -77.20
CA THR A 266 84.07 3.63 -75.82
C THR A 266 83.23 2.36 -75.63
N ARG A 267 82.31 2.05 -76.57
CA ARG A 267 81.48 0.84 -76.55
C ARG A 267 82.30 -0.45 -76.58
N ARG A 268 83.27 -0.57 -77.50
CA ARG A 268 84.12 -1.76 -77.60
C ARG A 268 84.97 -1.97 -76.34
N ARG A 269 85.44 -0.88 -75.73
CA ARG A 269 86.16 -0.92 -74.45
C ARG A 269 85.28 -1.48 -73.32
N PHE A 270 84.07 -0.95 -73.15
CA PHE A 270 83.14 -1.40 -72.10
C PHE A 270 82.60 -2.82 -72.33
N ILE A 271 82.36 -3.27 -73.58
CA ILE A 271 82.00 -4.66 -73.87
C ILE A 271 83.14 -5.63 -73.51
N ARG A 272 84.39 -5.27 -73.78
CA ARG A 272 85.55 -6.09 -73.40
C ARG A 272 85.68 -6.16 -71.88
N GLN A 273 85.58 -5.01 -71.22
CA GLN A 273 85.58 -4.92 -69.75
C GLN A 273 84.45 -5.75 -69.11
N ALA A 274 83.24 -5.75 -69.69
CA ALA A 274 82.14 -6.58 -69.22
C ALA A 274 82.40 -8.10 -69.35
N LYS A 275 83.11 -8.53 -70.39
CA LYS A 275 83.50 -9.94 -70.57
C LYS A 275 84.64 -10.37 -69.65
N ASP A 276 85.57 -9.46 -69.37
CA ASP A 276 86.70 -9.71 -68.45
C ASP A 276 86.21 -9.89 -66.99
N LEU A 277 85.03 -9.35 -66.67
CA LEU A 277 84.36 -9.51 -65.37
C LEU A 277 83.57 -10.82 -65.25
N VAL A 278 83.43 -11.62 -66.32
CA VAL A 278 82.77 -12.95 -66.27
C VAL A 278 83.72 -13.97 -65.66
N ARG A 279 83.19 -14.83 -64.78
CA ARG A 279 83.97 -15.85 -64.09
C ARG A 279 84.55 -16.87 -65.08
N PRO A 280 85.83 -17.28 -64.95
CA PRO A 280 86.46 -18.23 -65.88
C PRO A 280 85.67 -19.55 -65.95
N GLY A 281 85.26 -19.96 -67.16
CA GLY A 281 84.52 -21.21 -67.40
C GLY A 281 82.99 -21.09 -67.45
N ARG A 282 82.42 -19.89 -67.26
CA ARG A 282 80.99 -19.63 -67.52
C ARG A 282 80.76 -19.07 -68.92
N ASP A 283 79.73 -19.58 -69.60
CA ASP A 283 79.23 -19.01 -70.85
C ASP A 283 77.93 -18.25 -70.59
N VAL A 284 77.84 -17.00 -71.08
CA VAL A 284 76.71 -16.08 -70.84
C VAL A 284 76.09 -15.73 -72.19
N SER A 285 74.93 -16.32 -72.47
CA SER A 285 74.22 -16.16 -73.74
C SER A 285 73.65 -14.75 -73.94
N ASP A 286 73.17 -14.11 -72.87
CA ASP A 286 72.71 -12.72 -72.85
C ASP A 286 73.43 -11.92 -71.77
N LEU A 287 74.63 -11.44 -72.12
CA LEU A 287 75.45 -10.62 -71.24
C LEU A 287 74.76 -9.31 -70.84
N HIS A 288 73.87 -8.78 -71.68
CA HIS A 288 73.15 -7.54 -71.38
C HIS A 288 72.13 -7.75 -70.28
N ALA A 289 71.29 -8.79 -70.39
CA ALA A 289 70.29 -9.11 -69.38
C ALA A 289 70.91 -9.39 -67.99
N GLU A 290 72.04 -10.10 -67.93
CA GLU A 290 72.72 -10.39 -66.66
C GLU A 290 73.37 -9.14 -66.04
N LEU A 291 73.93 -8.23 -66.84
CA LEU A 291 74.45 -6.94 -66.34
C LEU A 291 73.33 -6.01 -65.85
N VAL A 292 72.14 -6.05 -66.46
CA VAL A 292 70.96 -5.31 -65.99
C VAL A 292 70.57 -5.80 -64.59
N LYS A 293 70.57 -7.12 -64.35
CA LYS A 293 70.33 -7.68 -63.02
C LYS A 293 71.39 -7.22 -62.02
N VAL A 294 72.67 -7.27 -62.38
CA VAL A 294 73.77 -6.76 -61.52
C VAL A 294 73.55 -5.29 -61.15
N GLN A 295 73.20 -4.44 -62.13
CA GLN A 295 72.92 -3.02 -61.88
C GLN A 295 71.73 -2.81 -60.93
N GLN A 296 70.63 -3.54 -61.13
CA GLN A 296 69.47 -3.49 -60.24
C GLN A 296 69.80 -3.97 -58.83
N ARG A 297 70.54 -5.08 -58.69
CA ARG A 297 70.96 -5.62 -57.38
C ARG A 297 71.93 -4.68 -56.67
N ARG A 298 72.82 -4.01 -57.39
CA ARG A 298 73.71 -2.97 -56.84
C ARG A 298 72.94 -1.74 -56.34
N GLU A 299 71.87 -1.35 -57.01
CA GLU A 299 70.99 -0.26 -56.57
C GLU A 299 70.23 -0.62 -55.29
N ILE A 300 69.85 -1.88 -55.10
CA ILE A 300 69.28 -2.38 -53.84
C ILE A 300 70.37 -2.48 -52.75
N TRP A 301 71.54 -3.06 -53.07
CA TRP A 301 72.69 -3.17 -52.13
C TRP A 301 73.09 -1.80 -51.55
N ARG A 302 73.25 -0.77 -52.41
CA ARG A 302 73.62 0.58 -51.96
C ARG A 302 72.60 1.27 -51.06
N ARG A 303 71.35 0.79 -51.03
CA ARG A 303 70.35 1.30 -50.08
C ARG A 303 70.58 0.79 -48.66
N HIS A 304 71.26 -0.36 -48.51
CA HIS A 304 71.52 -1.02 -47.23
C HIS A 304 73.01 -0.99 -46.84
N ASP A 305 73.91 -0.53 -47.70
CA ASP A 305 75.33 -0.27 -47.42
C ASP A 305 75.72 1.13 -47.93
N PRO A 306 75.64 2.17 -47.07
CA PRO A 306 75.96 3.55 -47.44
C PRO A 306 77.47 3.82 -47.55
N ASP A 307 78.29 3.01 -46.85
CA ASP A 307 79.74 3.20 -46.75
C ASP A 307 80.49 2.67 -47.98
N GLY A 308 79.86 1.76 -48.73
CA GLY A 308 80.24 1.39 -50.07
C GLY A 308 81.38 0.38 -50.13
N GLY A 309 81.03 -0.90 -50.28
CA GLY A 309 81.95 -2.01 -50.57
C GLY A 309 81.49 -2.89 -51.73
N TRP A 310 82.30 -3.91 -52.10
CA TRP A 310 81.78 -5.02 -52.91
C TRP A 310 80.95 -5.94 -52.01
N PRO A 311 79.92 -6.59 -52.56
CA PRO A 311 79.05 -7.38 -51.72
C PRO A 311 79.74 -8.68 -51.30
N THR A 312 79.64 -8.99 -50.01
CA THR A 312 80.08 -10.26 -49.42
C THR A 312 78.84 -11.04 -49.00
N LEU A 313 78.90 -12.36 -49.13
CA LEU A 313 77.78 -13.23 -48.80
C LEU A 313 77.97 -13.81 -47.39
N PRO A 314 76.94 -13.75 -46.52
CA PRO A 314 77.03 -14.34 -45.20
C PRO A 314 77.07 -15.87 -45.29
N PRO A 315 77.77 -16.56 -44.36
CA PRO A 315 77.67 -18.01 -44.25
C PRO A 315 76.24 -18.39 -43.84
N GLY A 316 75.69 -19.47 -44.42
CA GLY A 316 74.36 -19.96 -44.05
C GLY A 316 73.17 -19.23 -44.69
N LEU A 317 73.37 -18.48 -45.78
CA LEU A 317 72.30 -17.72 -46.47
C LEU A 317 71.02 -18.53 -46.76
N ASP A 318 71.13 -19.81 -47.15
CA ASP A 318 69.96 -20.66 -47.42
C ASP A 318 69.14 -20.95 -46.14
N GLU A 319 69.82 -21.09 -44.99
CA GLU A 319 69.17 -21.26 -43.69
C GLU A 319 68.50 -19.96 -43.23
N MET A 320 69.19 -18.81 -43.40
CA MET A 320 68.63 -17.48 -43.11
C MET A 320 67.35 -17.22 -43.91
N LYS A 321 67.36 -17.52 -45.22
CA LYS A 321 66.18 -17.44 -46.09
C LYS A 321 65.07 -18.38 -45.65
N ALA A 322 65.40 -19.61 -45.28
CA ALA A 322 64.40 -20.58 -44.83
C ALA A 322 63.73 -20.16 -43.52
N VAL A 323 64.46 -19.56 -42.57
CA VAL A 323 63.89 -19.00 -41.33
C VAL A 323 63.05 -17.75 -41.63
N ALA A 324 63.54 -16.81 -42.43
CA ALA A 324 62.79 -15.60 -42.78
C ALA A 324 61.49 -15.91 -43.55
N ALA A 325 61.51 -16.90 -44.44
CA ALA A 325 60.31 -17.36 -45.14
C ALA A 325 59.28 -17.99 -44.20
N ARG A 326 59.73 -18.72 -43.17
CA ARG A 326 58.85 -19.25 -42.11
C ARG A 326 58.27 -18.13 -41.24
N ALA A 327 59.08 -17.16 -40.83
CA ALA A 327 58.63 -15.98 -40.07
C ALA A 327 57.60 -15.17 -40.86
N ARG A 328 57.87 -14.87 -42.13
CA ARG A 328 56.93 -14.17 -43.04
C ARG A 328 55.61 -14.92 -43.19
N ARG A 329 55.65 -16.25 -43.28
CA ARG A 329 54.44 -17.08 -43.37
C ARG A 329 53.61 -16.99 -42.09
N ALA A 330 54.25 -17.17 -40.93
CA ALA A 330 53.57 -17.08 -39.63
C ALA A 330 52.95 -15.69 -39.42
N VAL A 331 53.66 -14.61 -39.76
CA VAL A 331 53.10 -13.24 -39.75
C VAL A 331 51.91 -13.12 -40.71
N GLY A 332 51.99 -13.67 -41.91
CA GLY A 332 50.91 -13.67 -42.89
C GLY A 332 49.66 -14.47 -42.48
N GLU A 333 49.83 -15.50 -41.64
CA GLU A 333 48.73 -16.29 -41.07
C GLU A 333 48.05 -15.55 -39.89
N VAL A 334 48.81 -14.79 -39.10
CA VAL A 334 48.30 -14.06 -37.92
C VAL A 334 47.68 -12.69 -38.28
N GLN A 335 48.21 -12.01 -39.30
CA GLN A 335 47.78 -10.65 -39.70
C GLN A 335 46.26 -10.51 -39.95
N PRO A 336 45.56 -11.43 -40.63
CA PRO A 336 44.13 -11.29 -40.90
C PRO A 336 43.26 -11.31 -39.64
N VAL A 337 43.70 -12.01 -38.58
CA VAL A 337 42.96 -12.10 -37.31
C VAL A 337 43.21 -10.85 -36.48
N LEU A 338 44.47 -10.45 -36.30
CA LEU A 338 44.80 -9.22 -35.56
C LEU A 338 44.32 -7.96 -36.29
N GLY A 339 44.19 -8.00 -37.62
CA GLY A 339 43.68 -6.92 -38.47
C GLY A 339 42.19 -6.62 -38.29
N ARG A 340 41.45 -7.44 -37.53
CA ARG A 340 40.03 -7.21 -37.21
C ARG A 340 39.83 -6.11 -36.16
N ALA A 341 40.86 -5.81 -35.36
CA ALA A 341 40.83 -4.73 -34.39
C ALA A 341 41.00 -3.36 -35.07
N GLN A 342 40.36 -2.34 -34.51
CA GLN A 342 40.49 -0.96 -34.97
C GLN A 342 41.95 -0.48 -34.76
N ASP A 343 42.54 0.15 -35.77
CA ASP A 343 43.93 0.63 -35.78
C ASP A 343 45.02 -0.45 -35.63
N SER A 344 44.76 -1.66 -36.15
CA SER A 344 45.76 -2.74 -36.14
C SER A 344 46.96 -2.45 -37.06
N PRO A 345 48.20 -2.48 -36.56
CA PRO A 345 49.39 -2.20 -37.36
C PRO A 345 49.71 -3.33 -38.33
N GLU A 346 50.39 -2.98 -39.42
CA GLU A 346 50.96 -3.95 -40.35
C GLU A 346 52.21 -4.59 -39.74
N LEU A 347 52.13 -5.89 -39.44
CA LEU A 347 53.15 -6.62 -38.69
C LEU A 347 54.49 -6.73 -39.44
N MET A 348 54.45 -6.74 -40.79
CA MET A 348 55.65 -6.86 -41.61
C MET A 348 56.54 -5.60 -41.57
N SER A 349 55.95 -4.42 -41.35
CA SER A 349 56.63 -3.12 -41.30
C SER A 349 56.85 -2.62 -39.87
N MET A 350 56.46 -3.41 -38.86
CA MET A 350 56.72 -3.12 -37.45
C MET A 350 58.20 -3.36 -37.11
N PRO A 351 58.80 -2.52 -36.23
CA PRO A 351 60.13 -2.81 -35.69
C PRO A 351 60.18 -4.19 -35.05
N LEU A 352 61.25 -4.96 -35.32
CA LEU A 352 61.34 -6.37 -34.89
C LEU A 352 61.18 -6.58 -33.38
N GLY A 353 61.69 -5.65 -32.57
CA GLY A 353 61.54 -5.70 -31.10
C GLY A 353 60.11 -5.45 -30.63
N ASP A 354 59.39 -4.53 -31.28
CA ASP A 354 57.98 -4.26 -30.98
C ASP A 354 57.09 -5.43 -31.44
N LEU A 355 57.42 -6.02 -32.60
CA LEU A 355 56.74 -7.20 -33.13
C LEU A 355 56.92 -8.41 -32.21
N GLU A 356 58.13 -8.64 -31.70
CA GLU A 356 58.42 -9.72 -30.75
C GLU A 356 57.68 -9.50 -29.43
N THR A 357 57.74 -8.28 -28.88
CA THR A 357 57.05 -7.93 -27.63
C THR A 357 55.55 -8.13 -27.77
N ARG A 358 54.95 -7.62 -28.86
CA ARG A 358 53.51 -7.79 -29.13
C ARG A 358 53.13 -9.26 -29.34
N ALA A 359 53.95 -10.02 -30.06
CA ALA A 359 53.69 -11.45 -30.27
C ALA A 359 53.74 -12.23 -28.95
N ARG A 360 54.67 -11.86 -28.05
CA ARG A 360 54.80 -12.43 -26.71
C ARG A 360 53.63 -12.05 -25.81
N ASP A 361 53.26 -10.77 -25.74
CA ASP A 361 52.13 -10.29 -24.94
C ASP A 361 50.81 -10.99 -25.32
N LEU A 362 50.60 -11.24 -26.62
CA LEU A 362 49.44 -11.99 -27.11
C LEU A 362 49.56 -13.50 -26.84
N ALA A 363 50.74 -14.10 -26.99
CA ALA A 363 50.96 -15.52 -26.74
C ALA A 363 50.84 -15.89 -25.25
N ASP A 364 51.32 -15.02 -24.36
CA ASP A 364 51.29 -15.19 -22.91
C ASP A 364 49.87 -15.08 -22.33
N ASP A 365 48.95 -14.41 -23.03
CA ASP A 365 47.52 -14.34 -22.68
C ASP A 365 46.67 -15.39 -23.41
N ASP A 366 47.12 -16.64 -23.36
CA ASP A 366 46.45 -17.79 -23.95
C ASP A 366 45.03 -18.00 -23.37
N THR A 367 44.87 -17.75 -22.08
CA THR A 367 43.60 -17.89 -21.37
C THR A 367 42.53 -16.98 -21.94
N THR A 368 42.85 -15.71 -22.26
CA THR A 368 41.89 -14.80 -22.86
C THR A 368 41.60 -15.17 -24.30
N ALA A 369 42.61 -15.54 -25.09
CA ALA A 369 42.43 -15.96 -26.48
C ALA A 369 41.46 -17.13 -26.63
N GLN A 370 41.57 -18.14 -25.76
CA GLN A 370 40.72 -19.34 -25.80
C GLN A 370 39.25 -19.07 -25.43
N ILE A 371 38.97 -18.04 -24.62
CA ILE A 371 37.59 -17.68 -24.23
C ILE A 371 36.91 -16.73 -25.23
N LEU A 372 37.65 -15.94 -26.02
CA LEU A 372 37.11 -14.91 -26.93
C LEU A 372 35.97 -15.37 -27.86
N PRO A 373 36.02 -16.56 -28.50
CA PRO A 373 34.93 -17.02 -29.35
C PRO A 373 33.61 -17.15 -28.58
N GLU A 374 33.70 -17.69 -27.36
CA GLU A 374 32.55 -17.84 -26.47
C GLU A 374 32.07 -16.47 -25.96
N LEU A 375 32.98 -15.53 -25.67
CA LEU A 375 32.62 -14.16 -25.30
C LEU A 375 31.86 -13.44 -26.43
N GLY A 376 32.30 -13.59 -27.69
CA GLY A 376 31.60 -13.03 -28.85
C GLY A 376 30.20 -13.63 -29.04
N ARG A 377 30.07 -14.96 -28.84
CA ARG A 377 28.77 -15.65 -28.86
C ARG A 377 27.84 -15.15 -27.77
N LEU A 378 28.33 -15.01 -26.54
CA LEU A 378 27.55 -14.51 -25.40
C LEU A 378 27.11 -13.06 -25.62
N THR A 379 28.01 -12.19 -26.08
CA THR A 379 27.68 -10.79 -26.37
C THR A 379 26.59 -10.67 -27.42
N THR A 380 26.67 -11.48 -28.50
CA THR A 380 25.62 -11.53 -29.53
C THR A 380 24.27 -11.99 -28.95
N GLN A 381 24.29 -13.03 -28.11
CA GLN A 381 23.06 -13.54 -27.48
C GLN A 381 22.46 -12.57 -26.45
N LEU A 382 23.29 -11.79 -25.76
CA LEU A 382 22.84 -10.72 -24.86
C LEU A 382 22.27 -9.53 -25.65
N ASP A 383 22.87 -9.17 -26.79
CA ASP A 383 22.35 -8.12 -27.68
C ASP A 383 20.99 -8.48 -28.30
N GLU A 384 20.78 -9.76 -28.65
CA GLU A 384 19.47 -10.26 -29.09
C GLU A 384 18.34 -9.98 -28.07
N LEU A 385 18.68 -9.94 -26.78
CA LEU A 385 17.80 -9.66 -25.64
C LEU A 385 17.86 -8.19 -25.19
N GLY A 386 18.75 -7.37 -25.76
CA GLY A 386 18.96 -5.97 -25.38
C GLY A 386 19.62 -5.80 -24.01
N LEU A 387 20.46 -6.75 -23.60
CA LEU A 387 21.07 -6.82 -22.25
C LEU A 387 22.56 -6.47 -22.22
N VAL A 388 23.17 -6.05 -23.32
CA VAL A 388 24.60 -5.63 -23.34
C VAL A 388 24.85 -4.48 -22.35
N PRO A 389 24.06 -3.38 -22.31
CA PRO A 389 24.29 -2.31 -21.35
C PRO A 389 24.19 -2.79 -19.89
N LEU A 390 23.24 -3.68 -19.59
CA LEU A 390 23.10 -4.27 -18.25
C LEU A 390 24.34 -5.10 -17.91
N ALA A 391 24.85 -5.92 -18.83
CA ALA A 391 26.03 -6.75 -18.60
C ALA A 391 27.29 -5.90 -18.35
N GLU A 392 27.43 -4.77 -19.03
CA GLU A 392 28.49 -3.78 -18.80
C GLU A 392 28.36 -3.12 -17.42
N ASP A 393 27.15 -2.66 -17.03
CA ASP A 393 26.88 -2.07 -15.71
C ASP A 393 27.16 -3.05 -14.55
N LEU A 394 26.73 -4.31 -14.70
CA LEU A 394 26.98 -5.36 -13.70
C LEU A 394 28.48 -5.59 -13.48
N ALA A 395 29.27 -5.54 -14.57
CA ALA A 395 30.71 -5.74 -14.50
C ALA A 395 31.44 -4.52 -13.95
N ASP A 396 31.04 -3.31 -14.34
CA ASP A 396 31.60 -2.06 -13.83
C ASP A 396 31.37 -1.91 -12.32
N ARG A 397 30.23 -2.40 -11.82
CA ARG A 397 29.90 -2.43 -10.38
C ARG A 397 30.43 -3.67 -9.65
N ALA A 398 31.06 -4.61 -10.35
CA ALA A 398 31.56 -5.87 -9.80
C ALA A 398 30.50 -6.64 -8.98
N ILE A 399 29.30 -6.80 -9.54
CA ILE A 399 28.17 -7.48 -8.88
C ILE A 399 28.45 -8.99 -8.76
N ASP A 400 28.12 -9.56 -7.60
CA ASP A 400 28.28 -10.99 -7.34
C ASP A 400 27.27 -11.83 -8.15
N SER A 401 27.67 -13.04 -8.53
CA SER A 401 26.83 -13.96 -9.30
C SER A 401 25.46 -14.24 -8.66
N GLY A 402 25.34 -14.22 -7.33
CA GLY A 402 24.09 -14.42 -6.60
C GLY A 402 23.10 -13.25 -6.72
N GLN A 403 23.54 -12.08 -7.20
CA GLN A 403 22.73 -10.87 -7.34
C GLN A 403 22.30 -10.57 -8.78
N ILE A 404 22.80 -11.34 -9.76
CA ILE A 404 22.52 -11.13 -11.18
C ILE A 404 21.03 -11.25 -11.49
N GLU A 405 20.35 -12.24 -10.88
CA GLU A 405 18.92 -12.45 -11.08
C GLU A 405 18.08 -11.28 -10.55
N ASP A 406 18.40 -10.77 -9.37
CA ASP A 406 17.70 -9.62 -8.77
C ASP A 406 17.89 -8.34 -9.62
N GLU A 407 19.12 -8.09 -10.09
CA GLU A 407 19.42 -6.93 -10.95
C GLU A 407 18.75 -7.03 -12.32
N LEU A 408 18.72 -8.23 -12.93
CA LEU A 408 17.98 -8.46 -14.17
C LEU A 408 16.47 -8.28 -13.96
N THR A 409 15.93 -8.83 -12.88
CA THR A 409 14.50 -8.74 -12.54
C THR A 409 14.09 -7.29 -12.31
N TYR A 410 14.93 -6.51 -11.61
CA TYR A 410 14.74 -5.08 -11.43
C TYR A 410 14.82 -4.30 -12.75
N CYS A 411 15.83 -4.59 -13.59
CA CYS A 411 15.96 -3.99 -14.92
C CYS A 411 14.72 -4.24 -15.77
N TRP A 412 14.21 -5.47 -15.74
CA TRP A 412 13.01 -5.86 -16.47
C TRP A 412 11.76 -5.12 -15.97
N TRP A 413 11.44 -5.17 -14.67
CA TRP A 413 10.28 -4.51 -14.11
C TRP A 413 10.31 -2.99 -14.28
N SER A 414 11.48 -2.37 -14.10
CA SER A 414 11.64 -0.92 -14.25
C SER A 414 11.53 -0.45 -15.70
N SER A 415 11.98 -1.29 -16.65
CA SER A 415 11.79 -1.06 -18.09
C SER A 415 10.34 -1.22 -18.49
N LEU A 416 9.67 -2.25 -17.96
CA LEU A 416 8.25 -2.50 -18.21
C LEU A 416 7.37 -1.38 -17.65
N LEU A 417 7.59 -0.96 -16.39
CA LEU A 417 6.87 0.16 -15.80
C LEU A 417 7.08 1.46 -16.61
N ALA A 418 8.32 1.74 -17.04
CA ALA A 418 8.60 2.92 -17.87
C ALA A 418 7.90 2.87 -19.24
N GLN A 419 7.75 1.69 -19.84
CA GLN A 419 6.96 1.50 -21.06
C GLN A 419 5.46 1.72 -20.79
N ILE A 420 4.92 1.12 -19.72
CA ILE A 420 3.51 1.27 -19.35
C ILE A 420 3.15 2.74 -19.11
N LEU A 421 3.99 3.48 -18.36
CA LEU A 421 3.76 4.90 -18.08
C LEU A 421 3.85 5.78 -19.34
N ARG A 422 4.62 5.36 -20.34
CA ARG A 422 4.72 6.05 -21.63
C ARG A 422 3.50 5.80 -22.50
N ASP A 423 3.03 4.56 -22.54
CA ASP A 423 1.94 4.14 -23.42
C ASP A 423 0.57 4.53 -22.84
N ASP A 424 0.43 4.60 -21.52
CA ASP A 424 -0.82 4.91 -20.83
C ASP A 424 -0.82 6.27 -20.12
N SER A 425 -1.26 7.29 -20.86
CA SER A 425 -1.45 8.65 -20.33
C SER A 425 -2.36 8.75 -19.11
N ALA A 426 -3.21 7.75 -18.83
CA ALA A 426 -4.09 7.78 -17.65
C ALA A 426 -3.33 7.72 -16.34
N LEU A 427 -2.15 7.10 -16.33
CA LEU A 427 -1.31 6.97 -15.14
C LEU A 427 -0.58 8.27 -14.78
N GLY A 428 -0.57 9.27 -15.67
CA GLY A 428 -0.08 10.62 -15.37
C GLY A 428 1.35 10.70 -14.85
N GLY A 429 2.19 9.70 -15.13
CA GLY A 429 3.55 9.62 -14.57
C GLY A 429 3.61 9.38 -13.06
N LEU A 430 2.55 8.82 -12.46
CA LEU A 430 2.42 8.58 -11.01
C LEU A 430 2.38 9.87 -10.17
N ASP A 431 1.72 10.91 -10.67
CA ASP A 431 1.52 12.16 -9.92
C ASP A 431 0.57 11.94 -8.73
N VAL A 432 1.19 11.77 -7.56
CA VAL A 432 0.54 11.52 -6.27
C VAL A 432 -0.34 12.68 -5.82
N HIS A 433 0.09 13.92 -6.08
CA HIS A 433 -0.64 15.10 -5.62
C HIS A 433 -1.93 15.25 -6.43
N ALA A 434 -1.83 15.10 -7.75
CA ALA A 434 -3.01 15.10 -8.62
C ALA A 434 -4.01 13.99 -8.25
N LEU A 435 -3.55 12.82 -7.80
CA LEU A 435 -4.43 11.73 -7.39
C LEU A 435 -5.16 12.01 -6.07
N ASN A 436 -4.46 12.53 -5.07
CA ASN A 436 -5.07 12.96 -3.80
C ASN A 436 -6.09 14.08 -4.03
N ASP A 437 -5.74 15.10 -4.83
CA ASP A 437 -6.64 16.20 -5.17
C ASP A 437 -7.92 15.70 -5.88
N LEU A 438 -7.79 14.68 -6.74
CA LEU A 438 -8.95 14.05 -7.38
C LEU A 438 -9.84 13.30 -6.38
N ALA A 439 -9.24 12.57 -5.42
CA ALA A 439 -9.99 11.86 -4.39
C ALA A 439 -10.73 12.82 -3.44
N ASP A 440 -10.08 13.92 -3.03
CA ASP A 440 -10.70 14.95 -2.18
C ASP A 440 -11.79 15.71 -2.94
N SER A 441 -11.51 16.14 -4.17
CA SER A 441 -12.52 16.76 -5.05
C SER A 441 -13.72 15.85 -5.27
N LEU A 442 -13.51 14.54 -5.41
CA LEU A 442 -14.61 13.58 -5.56
C LEU A 442 -15.52 13.60 -4.32
N ARG A 443 -14.95 13.57 -3.11
CA ARG A 443 -15.70 13.56 -1.85
C ARG A 443 -16.53 14.84 -1.72
N GLU A 444 -15.91 15.99 -1.94
CA GLU A 444 -16.56 17.30 -1.87
C GLU A 444 -17.68 17.44 -2.91
N LEU A 445 -17.39 17.16 -4.18
CA LEU A 445 -18.36 17.31 -5.27
C LEU A 445 -19.50 16.28 -5.16
N ASP A 446 -19.24 15.07 -4.66
CA ASP A 446 -20.29 14.06 -4.44
C ASP A 446 -21.19 14.41 -3.25
N ALA A 447 -20.64 14.98 -2.17
CA ALA A 447 -21.41 15.55 -1.06
C ALA A 447 -22.29 16.70 -1.55
N ALA A 448 -21.70 17.68 -2.24
CA ALA A 448 -22.43 18.78 -2.84
C ALA A 448 -23.51 18.31 -3.83
N GLN A 449 -23.24 17.26 -4.63
CA GLN A 449 -24.25 16.66 -5.50
C GLN A 449 -25.43 16.11 -4.69
N ALA A 450 -25.18 15.39 -3.59
CA ALA A 450 -26.23 14.81 -2.76
C ALA A 450 -27.11 15.90 -2.14
N ASP A 451 -26.48 16.97 -1.62
CA ASP A 451 -27.17 18.10 -1.01
C ASP A 451 -27.99 18.89 -2.06
N SER A 452 -27.52 18.94 -3.31
CA SER A 452 -28.23 19.61 -4.40
C SER A 452 -29.47 18.85 -4.90
N LEU A 453 -29.78 17.64 -4.40
CA LEU A 453 -30.88 16.82 -4.96
C LEU A 453 -32.27 17.28 -4.51
N ALA A 454 -32.40 17.84 -3.31
CA ALA A 454 -33.71 18.18 -2.75
C ALA A 454 -34.36 19.39 -3.44
N ALA A 455 -33.59 20.44 -3.71
CA ALA A 455 -34.14 21.68 -4.29
C ALA A 455 -34.81 21.47 -5.68
N PRO A 456 -34.25 20.66 -6.61
CA PRO A 456 -34.95 20.26 -7.83
C PRO A 456 -36.28 19.52 -7.60
N VAL A 457 -36.37 18.68 -6.56
CA VAL A 457 -37.62 18.00 -6.20
C VAL A 457 -38.67 19.01 -5.75
N ALA A 458 -38.30 19.92 -4.84
CA ALA A 458 -39.18 20.99 -4.37
C ALA A 458 -39.66 21.88 -5.53
N HIS A 459 -38.75 22.27 -6.44
CA HIS A 459 -39.08 23.04 -7.64
C HIS A 459 -40.05 22.30 -8.56
N ALA A 460 -39.81 21.01 -8.85
CA ALA A 460 -40.69 20.21 -9.68
C ALA A 460 -42.10 20.05 -9.07
N CYS A 461 -42.17 19.82 -7.76
CA CYS A 461 -43.44 19.72 -7.04
C CYS A 461 -44.20 21.05 -7.05
N ALA A 462 -43.55 22.16 -6.70
CA ALA A 462 -44.17 23.48 -6.71
C ALA A 462 -44.67 23.88 -8.12
N GLY A 463 -43.87 23.59 -9.16
CA GLY A 463 -44.27 23.81 -10.55
C GLY A 463 -45.52 23.02 -10.94
N ARG A 464 -45.66 21.77 -10.47
CA ARG A 464 -46.85 20.93 -10.70
C ARG A 464 -48.08 21.46 -9.97
N VAL A 465 -47.95 21.91 -8.71
CA VAL A 465 -49.05 22.53 -7.97
C VAL A 465 -49.56 23.76 -8.74
N ARG A 466 -48.65 24.63 -9.17
CA ARG A 466 -49.01 25.82 -9.95
C ARG A 466 -49.68 25.48 -11.28
N ALA A 467 -49.19 24.46 -11.99
CA ALA A 467 -49.79 24.01 -13.23
C ALA A 467 -51.21 23.45 -13.02
N ALA A 468 -51.43 22.69 -11.94
CA ALA A 468 -52.76 22.17 -11.60
C ALA A 468 -53.74 23.30 -11.24
N ILE A 469 -53.30 24.31 -10.47
CA ILE A 469 -54.12 25.49 -10.14
C ILE A 469 -54.45 26.31 -11.39
N GLU A 470 -53.50 26.48 -12.31
CA GLU A 470 -53.73 27.23 -13.55
C GLU A 470 -54.69 26.48 -14.49
N ALA A 471 -54.63 25.15 -14.52
CA ALA A 471 -55.53 24.30 -15.28
C ALA A 471 -56.98 24.38 -14.79
N ASP A 472 -57.20 24.45 -13.47
CA ASP A 472 -58.53 24.59 -12.87
C ASP A 472 -58.53 25.56 -11.66
N LYS A 473 -58.66 26.85 -11.96
CA LYS A 473 -58.70 27.91 -10.94
C LYS A 473 -59.98 27.90 -10.12
N GLU A 474 -61.05 27.32 -10.65
CA GLU A 474 -62.33 27.26 -9.95
C GLU A 474 -62.25 26.18 -8.87
N ASP A 475 -61.81 24.98 -9.23
CA ASP A 475 -61.56 23.86 -8.29
C ASP A 475 -60.64 24.26 -7.14
N ALA A 476 -59.49 24.90 -7.44
CA ALA A 476 -58.56 25.36 -6.41
C ALA A 476 -59.17 26.39 -5.43
N ARG A 477 -60.03 27.29 -5.93
CA ARG A 477 -60.73 28.28 -5.08
C ARG A 477 -61.82 27.62 -4.25
N GLU A 478 -62.54 26.65 -4.82
CA GLU A 478 -63.55 25.89 -4.10
C GLU A 478 -62.93 25.04 -3.00
N LEU A 479 -61.82 24.35 -3.28
CA LEU A 479 -61.02 23.65 -2.28
C LEU A 479 -60.61 24.59 -1.14
N TYR A 480 -60.04 25.75 -1.47
CA TYR A 480 -59.64 26.73 -0.43
C TYR A 480 -60.83 27.16 0.43
N ARG A 481 -62.00 27.42 -0.17
CA ARG A 481 -63.22 27.76 0.57
C ARG A 481 -63.71 26.59 1.42
N ALA A 482 -63.71 25.38 0.90
CA ALA A 482 -64.12 24.17 1.62
C ALA A 482 -63.24 23.93 2.85
N LEU A 483 -61.90 24.05 2.69
CA LEU A 483 -60.93 23.94 3.79
C LEU A 483 -60.94 25.12 4.78
N SER A 484 -61.67 26.20 4.46
CA SER A 484 -61.83 27.38 5.32
C SER A 484 -63.17 27.41 6.05
N ARG A 485 -64.13 26.57 5.64
CA ARG A 485 -65.43 26.47 6.31
C ARG A 485 -65.34 25.47 7.46
N ASP A 486 -66.02 25.80 8.55
CA ASP A 486 -66.25 24.88 9.67
C ASP A 486 -67.71 24.40 9.62
N ASP A 487 -68.10 23.80 8.48
CA ASP A 487 -69.44 23.29 8.21
C ASP A 487 -69.57 21.78 8.47
N GLY A 488 -68.53 21.16 9.03
CA GLY A 488 -68.52 19.76 9.46
C GLY A 488 -68.38 18.75 8.31
N VAL A 489 -68.11 19.19 7.08
CA VAL A 489 -67.86 18.29 5.94
C VAL A 489 -66.58 17.47 6.21
N PRO A 490 -66.61 16.13 6.10
CA PRO A 490 -65.43 15.30 6.29
C PRO A 490 -64.33 15.66 5.28
N LEU A 491 -63.08 15.76 5.74
CA LEU A 491 -61.93 16.07 4.89
C LEU A 491 -61.81 15.11 3.69
N ARG A 492 -62.15 13.83 3.88
CA ARG A 492 -62.22 12.83 2.81
C ARG A 492 -63.11 13.25 1.64
N ASP A 493 -64.26 13.82 1.94
CA ASP A 493 -65.25 14.17 0.91
C ASP A 493 -64.79 15.44 0.17
N ILE A 494 -64.10 16.35 0.86
CA ILE A 494 -63.42 17.52 0.27
C ILE A 494 -62.30 17.07 -0.67
N ILE A 495 -61.40 16.19 -0.22
CA ILE A 495 -60.28 15.68 -1.03
C ILE A 495 -60.79 14.92 -2.26
N ALA A 496 -61.84 14.10 -2.10
CA ALA A 496 -62.44 13.34 -3.19
C ALA A 496 -63.08 14.25 -4.25
N ALA A 497 -63.64 15.39 -3.85
CA ALA A 497 -64.22 16.37 -4.76
C ALA A 497 -63.16 17.18 -5.52
N HIS A 498 -62.02 17.45 -4.89
CA HIS A 498 -61.01 18.40 -5.37
C HIS A 498 -59.65 17.72 -5.57
N ARG A 499 -59.38 17.24 -6.78
CA ARG A 499 -58.17 16.46 -7.09
C ARG A 499 -56.87 17.23 -6.87
N VAL A 500 -56.90 18.57 -6.94
CA VAL A 500 -55.75 19.43 -6.69
C VAL A 500 -55.19 19.28 -5.27
N ALA A 501 -55.98 18.82 -4.29
CA ALA A 501 -55.51 18.56 -2.92
C ALA A 501 -54.37 17.52 -2.87
N MET A 502 -54.49 16.44 -3.65
CA MET A 502 -53.47 15.39 -3.74
C MET A 502 -52.23 15.83 -4.53
N VAL A 503 -52.37 16.85 -5.39
CA VAL A 503 -51.24 17.46 -6.11
C VAL A 503 -50.50 18.44 -5.21
N ALA A 504 -51.23 19.22 -4.42
CA ALA A 504 -50.70 20.19 -3.46
C ALA A 504 -49.79 19.52 -2.42
N LYS A 505 -50.23 18.38 -1.88
CA LYS A 505 -49.43 17.53 -0.99
C LYS A 505 -49.28 16.14 -1.63
N PRO A 506 -48.17 15.84 -2.32
CA PRO A 506 -48.01 14.55 -2.98
C PRO A 506 -47.63 13.41 -2.01
N VAL A 507 -47.09 13.70 -0.82
CA VAL A 507 -46.67 12.68 0.15
C VAL A 507 -47.55 12.72 1.39
N TRP A 508 -48.30 11.66 1.64
CA TRP A 508 -49.22 11.51 2.77
C TRP A 508 -48.71 10.47 3.73
N ILE A 509 -48.44 10.85 4.97
CA ILE A 509 -48.09 9.92 6.06
C ILE A 509 -49.36 9.72 6.88
N VAL A 510 -49.95 8.54 6.79
CA VAL A 510 -51.28 8.26 7.34
C VAL A 510 -51.26 6.98 8.16
N PRO A 511 -51.57 7.01 9.46
CA PRO A 511 -51.78 5.81 10.24
C PRO A 511 -52.78 4.87 9.56
N PRO A 512 -52.57 3.55 9.60
CA PRO A 512 -53.41 2.59 8.86
C PRO A 512 -54.90 2.69 9.23
N THR A 513 -55.20 3.03 10.49
CA THR A 513 -56.56 3.21 11.00
C THR A 513 -57.26 4.47 10.46
N LEU A 514 -56.50 5.47 10.00
CA LEU A 514 -57.02 6.71 9.44
C LEU A 514 -57.21 6.65 7.92
N VAL A 515 -56.60 5.69 7.21
CA VAL A 515 -56.71 5.59 5.75
C VAL A 515 -58.15 5.65 5.23
N PRO A 516 -59.14 4.91 5.78
CA PRO A 516 -60.54 5.00 5.34
C PRO A 516 -61.25 6.32 5.71
N GLN A 517 -60.70 7.08 6.65
CA GLN A 517 -61.20 8.39 7.09
C GLN A 517 -60.65 9.54 6.25
N VAL A 518 -59.55 9.32 5.53
CA VAL A 518 -58.89 10.31 4.66
C VAL A 518 -59.20 10.04 3.20
N LEU A 519 -59.21 8.77 2.78
CA LEU A 519 -59.39 8.37 1.38
C LEU A 519 -60.73 7.67 1.16
N SER A 520 -61.44 8.06 0.11
CA SER A 520 -62.68 7.40 -0.31
C SER A 520 -62.41 5.96 -0.79
N PRO A 521 -63.41 5.07 -0.84
CA PRO A 521 -63.24 3.72 -1.38
C PRO A 521 -62.75 3.66 -2.83
N GLU A 522 -63.01 4.71 -3.61
CA GLU A 522 -62.66 4.83 -5.03
C GLU A 522 -61.34 5.58 -5.26
N ALA A 523 -60.72 6.11 -4.20
CA ALA A 523 -59.45 6.82 -4.30
C ALA A 523 -58.33 5.86 -4.74
N VAL A 524 -57.51 6.31 -5.68
CA VAL A 524 -56.32 5.59 -6.15
C VAL A 524 -55.09 6.46 -5.88
N VAL A 525 -54.07 5.86 -5.27
CA VAL A 525 -52.74 6.42 -5.05
C VAL A 525 -51.72 5.67 -5.90
N ASP A 526 -50.71 6.38 -6.40
CA ASP A 526 -49.74 5.79 -7.32
C ASP A 526 -48.75 4.87 -6.61
N LEU A 527 -48.43 5.15 -5.34
CA LEU A 527 -47.49 4.36 -4.53
C LEU A 527 -47.95 4.31 -3.06
N ALA A 528 -48.18 3.12 -2.53
CA ALA A 528 -48.26 2.89 -1.09
C ALA A 528 -46.93 2.35 -0.56
N VAL A 529 -46.33 3.06 0.39
CA VAL A 529 -45.17 2.58 1.15
C VAL A 529 -45.68 2.07 2.48
N LEU A 530 -45.62 0.76 2.68
CA LEU A 530 -46.08 0.08 3.88
C LEU A 530 -44.86 -0.22 4.76
N ASP A 531 -44.79 0.44 5.91
CA ASP A 531 -43.71 0.21 6.87
C ASP A 531 -44.04 -1.02 7.73
N ALA A 532 -43.10 -1.95 7.75
CA ALA A 532 -43.13 -3.19 8.51
C ALA A 532 -42.01 -3.22 9.58
N SER A 533 -41.63 -2.05 10.11
CA SER A 533 -40.66 -1.93 11.20
C SER A 533 -41.14 -2.63 12.49
N ALA A 534 -42.45 -2.63 12.74
CA ALA A 534 -43.12 -3.33 13.83
C ALA A 534 -44.12 -4.40 13.32
N HIS A 535 -44.61 -5.25 14.23
CA HIS A 535 -45.60 -6.26 13.85
C HIS A 535 -46.93 -5.60 13.48
N MET A 536 -47.25 -5.63 12.19
CA MET A 536 -48.50 -5.12 11.64
C MET A 536 -49.25 -6.25 10.92
N PRO A 537 -50.49 -6.59 11.33
CA PRO A 537 -51.32 -7.53 10.61
C PRO A 537 -51.62 -7.04 9.19
N VAL A 538 -51.54 -7.92 8.19
CA VAL A 538 -51.83 -7.57 6.79
C VAL A 538 -53.24 -6.96 6.65
N ALA A 539 -54.22 -7.46 7.41
CA ALA A 539 -55.59 -6.94 7.42
C ALA A 539 -55.67 -5.43 7.75
N GLN A 540 -54.75 -4.91 8.57
CA GLN A 540 -54.75 -3.52 9.01
C GLN A 540 -54.31 -2.55 7.90
N VAL A 541 -53.45 -2.99 6.98
CA VAL A 541 -52.99 -2.18 5.83
C VAL A 541 -53.83 -2.36 4.57
N MET A 542 -54.77 -3.32 4.57
CA MET A 542 -55.63 -3.58 3.42
C MET A 542 -56.30 -2.32 2.84
N PRO A 543 -56.80 -1.36 3.65
CA PRO A 543 -57.35 -0.12 3.10
C PRO A 543 -56.36 0.67 2.24
N ALA A 544 -55.08 0.70 2.59
CA ALA A 544 -54.05 1.33 1.76
C ALA A 544 -53.69 0.45 0.56
N PHE A 545 -53.53 -0.86 0.79
CA PHE A 545 -53.14 -1.83 -0.24
C PHE A 545 -54.12 -1.83 -1.43
N VAL A 546 -55.44 -1.84 -1.19
CA VAL A 546 -56.45 -1.89 -2.27
C VAL A 546 -56.60 -0.57 -3.03
N ARG A 547 -56.02 0.52 -2.53
CA ARG A 547 -56.07 1.86 -3.14
C ARG A 547 -54.79 2.20 -3.89
N ALA A 548 -53.79 1.33 -3.92
CA ALA A 548 -52.48 1.63 -4.48
C ALA A 548 -52.25 0.93 -5.82
N GLU A 549 -51.72 1.65 -6.81
CA GLU A 549 -51.26 1.04 -8.07
C GLU A 549 -49.96 0.25 -7.88
N GLN A 550 -49.06 0.75 -7.03
CA GLN A 550 -47.82 0.10 -6.65
C GLN A 550 -47.71 0.03 -5.12
N VAL A 551 -47.24 -1.10 -4.61
CA VAL A 551 -46.97 -1.30 -3.19
C VAL A 551 -45.48 -1.55 -2.97
N LEU A 552 -44.88 -0.81 -2.05
CA LEU A 552 -43.53 -1.04 -1.54
C LEU A 552 -43.63 -1.39 -0.06
N VAL A 553 -43.12 -2.56 0.32
CA VAL A 553 -43.02 -2.96 1.74
C VAL A 553 -41.58 -2.72 2.20
N VAL A 554 -41.41 -1.99 3.30
CA VAL A 554 -40.10 -1.73 3.91
C VAL A 554 -40.06 -2.41 5.27
N GLY A 555 -39.14 -3.35 5.47
CA GLY A 555 -38.97 -4.02 6.76
C GLY A 555 -38.02 -5.21 6.68
N ASP A 556 -37.73 -5.80 7.84
CA ASP A 556 -36.90 -7.00 7.96
C ASP A 556 -37.77 -8.24 8.23
N PRO A 557 -37.90 -9.18 7.27
CA PRO A 557 -38.73 -10.38 7.45
C PRO A 557 -38.21 -11.31 8.55
N ARG A 558 -36.99 -11.12 9.08
CA ARG A 558 -36.45 -11.89 10.19
C ARG A 558 -37.04 -11.50 11.55
N ARG A 559 -37.61 -10.29 11.66
CA ARG A 559 -38.12 -9.73 12.94
C ARG A 559 -39.34 -10.46 13.50
N ALA A 560 -40.14 -11.08 12.65
CA ALA A 560 -41.36 -11.77 13.06
C ALA A 560 -41.67 -12.94 12.12
N THR A 561 -42.37 -13.94 12.64
CA THR A 561 -42.88 -15.07 11.84
C THR A 561 -44.23 -14.79 11.18
N THR A 562 -44.89 -13.69 11.57
CA THR A 562 -46.22 -13.27 11.09
C THR A 562 -46.25 -11.75 10.89
N GLY A 563 -47.23 -11.26 10.12
CA GLY A 563 -47.41 -9.85 9.81
C GLY A 563 -46.79 -9.43 8.46
N LEU A 564 -46.82 -8.13 8.21
CA LEU A 564 -46.60 -7.53 6.89
C LEU A 564 -45.32 -8.00 6.17
N ALA A 565 -44.15 -7.87 6.79
CA ALA A 565 -42.88 -8.26 6.17
C ALA A 565 -42.76 -9.78 5.97
N ALA A 566 -43.23 -10.59 6.91
CA ALA A 566 -43.13 -12.05 6.87
C ALA A 566 -44.10 -12.67 5.85
N GLU A 567 -45.30 -12.12 5.71
CA GLU A 567 -46.35 -12.65 4.85
C GLU A 567 -46.26 -12.11 3.41
N LEU A 568 -45.97 -10.82 3.22
CA LEU A 568 -45.84 -10.22 1.88
C LEU A 568 -44.41 -10.31 1.34
N GLY A 569 -43.39 -10.31 2.18
CA GLY A 569 -41.98 -10.32 1.74
C GLY A 569 -41.64 -11.46 0.77
N PRO A 570 -42.02 -12.72 1.04
CA PRO A 570 -41.79 -13.83 0.12
C PRO A 570 -42.59 -13.75 -1.19
N LEU A 571 -43.63 -12.92 -1.25
CA LEU A 571 -44.51 -12.77 -2.41
C LEU A 571 -44.07 -11.63 -3.35
N LEU A 572 -43.19 -10.74 -2.89
CA LEU A 572 -42.76 -9.55 -3.61
C LEU A 572 -41.29 -9.67 -4.05
N PRO A 573 -40.91 -9.03 -5.19
CA PRO A 573 -39.50 -8.82 -5.49
C PRO A 573 -38.82 -8.07 -4.33
N SER A 574 -37.72 -8.60 -3.82
CA SER A 574 -37.02 -8.03 -2.68
C SER A 574 -35.67 -7.44 -3.09
N VAL A 575 -35.33 -6.31 -2.47
CA VAL A 575 -34.01 -5.70 -2.55
C VAL A 575 -33.51 -5.57 -1.12
N THR A 576 -32.40 -6.23 -0.81
CA THR A 576 -31.79 -6.14 0.52
C THR A 576 -30.91 -4.89 0.56
N LEU A 577 -31.20 -3.98 1.48
CA LEU A 577 -30.39 -2.79 1.69
C LEU A 577 -29.25 -3.11 2.67
N PRO A 578 -27.98 -2.85 2.33
CA PRO A 578 -26.88 -3.00 3.27
C PRO A 578 -27.05 -1.97 4.41
N THR A 579 -27.00 -2.42 5.66
CA THR A 579 -27.06 -1.56 6.85
C THR A 579 -25.66 -1.02 7.17
N GLY A 580 -25.01 -0.42 6.18
CA GLY A 580 -23.64 0.12 6.30
C GLY A 580 -23.51 1.29 7.28
N ARG A 581 -24.63 1.84 7.78
CA ARG A 581 -24.68 2.92 8.79
C ARG A 581 -24.99 2.44 10.20
N ASN A 582 -24.93 1.12 10.44
CA ASN A 582 -25.12 0.61 11.80
C ASN A 582 -23.99 1.13 12.71
N THR A 583 -24.32 1.38 13.97
CA THR A 583 -23.40 1.79 15.04
C THR A 583 -23.00 0.62 15.93
N LEU A 584 -23.36 -0.61 15.54
CA LEU A 584 -23.08 -1.82 16.31
C LEU A 584 -21.57 -2.04 16.43
N ASP A 585 -21.13 -2.62 17.54
CA ASP A 585 -19.74 -3.02 17.72
C ASP A 585 -19.29 -4.00 16.63
N SER A 586 -18.03 -3.95 16.21
CA SER A 586 -17.49 -4.77 15.13
C SER A 586 -17.63 -6.27 15.41
N ARG A 587 -17.44 -6.74 16.65
CA ARG A 587 -17.60 -8.15 17.02
C ARG A 587 -19.06 -8.57 17.01
N ILE A 588 -19.94 -7.72 17.53
CA ILE A 588 -21.39 -7.95 17.47
C ILE A 588 -21.85 -8.04 16.01
N ALA A 589 -21.39 -7.11 15.16
CA ALA A 589 -21.69 -7.09 13.74
C ALA A 589 -21.18 -8.37 13.02
N ALA A 590 -19.96 -8.83 13.32
CA ALA A 590 -19.42 -10.08 12.77
C ALA A 590 -20.20 -11.32 13.25
N PHE A 591 -20.61 -11.34 14.51
CA PHE A 591 -21.51 -12.38 15.03
C PHE A 591 -22.83 -12.37 14.27
N LEU A 592 -23.43 -11.21 14.01
CA LEU A 592 -24.69 -11.12 13.26
C LEU A 592 -24.52 -11.58 11.81
N ALA A 593 -23.43 -11.21 11.15
CA ALA A 593 -23.14 -11.64 9.78
C ALA A 593 -23.11 -13.18 9.67
N THR A 594 -22.46 -13.86 10.63
CA THR A 594 -22.40 -15.34 10.69
C THR A 594 -23.70 -16.00 11.16
N ASN A 595 -24.66 -15.23 11.69
CA ASN A 595 -25.92 -15.73 12.25
C ASN A 595 -27.16 -15.17 11.52
N GLY A 596 -27.08 -15.02 10.19
CA GLY A 596 -28.25 -14.74 9.33
C GLY A 596 -28.41 -13.28 8.86
N TYR A 597 -27.47 -12.39 9.22
CA TYR A 597 -27.37 -11.03 8.69
C TYR A 597 -26.25 -10.86 7.65
N GLU A 598 -25.77 -11.94 7.05
CA GLU A 598 -24.78 -11.92 5.96
C GLU A 598 -25.22 -10.98 4.82
N GLY A 599 -24.30 -10.14 4.35
CA GLY A 599 -24.56 -9.14 3.31
C GLY A 599 -25.49 -7.98 3.74
N VAL A 600 -25.99 -8.01 4.98
CA VAL A 600 -26.83 -6.95 5.55
C VAL A 600 -26.03 -6.11 6.52
N VAL A 601 -25.48 -6.73 7.57
CA VAL A 601 -24.68 -6.06 8.60
C VAL A 601 -23.20 -6.26 8.28
N GLU A 602 -22.46 -5.17 8.22
CA GLU A 602 -21.02 -5.17 7.98
C GLU A 602 -20.27 -4.79 9.26
N ALA A 603 -19.24 -5.57 9.59
CA ALA A 603 -18.42 -5.38 10.79
C ALA A 603 -17.34 -4.30 10.59
N VAL A 604 -17.77 -3.04 10.55
CA VAL A 604 -16.86 -1.91 10.35
C VAL A 604 -15.91 -1.78 11.56
N PRO A 605 -14.57 -1.77 11.36
CA PRO A 605 -13.62 -1.64 12.46
C PRO A 605 -13.74 -0.28 13.16
N ALA A 606 -13.59 -0.28 14.48
CA ALA A 606 -13.52 0.92 15.32
C ALA A 606 -12.18 0.93 16.09
N PRO A 607 -11.67 2.09 16.51
CA PRO A 607 -10.51 2.15 17.38
C PRO A 607 -10.75 1.37 18.68
N PRO A 608 -9.70 0.82 19.31
CA PRO A 608 -9.82 0.22 20.64
C PRO A 608 -10.36 1.23 21.67
N GLY A 609 -11.08 0.75 22.69
CA GLY A 609 -11.61 1.61 23.76
C GLY A 609 -12.81 2.51 23.42
N THR A 610 -13.18 2.70 22.14
CA THR A 610 -14.29 3.57 21.75
C THR A 610 -15.66 2.88 21.77
N SER A 611 -15.86 1.89 22.65
CA SER A 611 -17.15 1.20 22.71
C SER A 611 -18.21 2.11 23.32
N ASN A 612 -19.31 2.26 22.61
CA ASN A 612 -20.52 2.88 23.15
C ASN A 612 -21.29 1.96 24.10
N LEU A 613 -20.74 0.77 24.39
CA LEU A 613 -21.34 -0.25 25.24
C LEU A 613 -20.51 -0.41 26.52
N SER A 614 -21.13 -0.24 27.69
CA SER A 614 -20.47 -0.42 28.98
C SER A 614 -21.24 -1.38 29.88
N LEU A 615 -20.55 -2.25 30.62
CA LEU A 615 -21.14 -3.19 31.57
C LEU A 615 -21.04 -2.69 33.00
N GLU A 616 -22.17 -2.72 33.70
CA GLU A 616 -22.24 -2.57 35.15
C GLU A 616 -22.72 -3.87 35.80
N LEU A 617 -21.79 -4.53 36.51
CA LEU A 617 -22.05 -5.78 37.21
C LEU A 617 -22.59 -5.51 38.62
N VAL A 618 -23.69 -6.20 38.96
CA VAL A 618 -24.35 -6.10 40.26
C VAL A 618 -24.38 -7.50 40.91
N ASP A 619 -24.08 -7.63 42.21
CA ASP A 619 -24.17 -8.93 42.91
C ASP A 619 -25.62 -9.22 43.34
N GLY A 620 -26.44 -9.62 42.37
CA GLY A 620 -27.82 -10.07 42.59
C GLY A 620 -27.92 -11.59 42.59
N ARG A 621 -28.61 -12.17 43.58
CA ARG A 621 -28.92 -13.61 43.66
C ARG A 621 -30.36 -13.83 44.09
N GLY A 622 -30.98 -14.86 43.55
CA GLY A 622 -32.39 -15.16 43.85
C GLY A 622 -32.77 -16.61 43.54
N MET A 623 -33.99 -16.98 43.88
CA MET A 623 -34.57 -18.28 43.51
C MET A 623 -35.51 -18.12 42.31
N PRO A 624 -35.56 -19.08 41.38
CA PRO A 624 -36.56 -19.09 40.33
C PRO A 624 -37.96 -19.07 40.92
N ALA A 625 -38.89 -18.34 40.30
CA ALA A 625 -40.29 -18.38 40.72
C ALA A 625 -40.91 -19.77 40.47
N PRO A 626 -41.97 -20.16 41.21
CA PRO A 626 -42.64 -21.43 40.98
C PRO A 626 -43.10 -21.57 39.52
N GLY A 627 -42.62 -22.59 38.81
CA GLY A 627 -42.92 -22.83 37.40
C GLY A 627 -41.95 -22.21 36.41
N GLU A 628 -41.09 -21.29 36.86
CA GLU A 628 -40.04 -20.68 36.04
C GLU A 628 -38.71 -21.42 36.19
N MET A 629 -37.98 -21.51 35.09
CA MET A 629 -36.70 -22.20 35.04
C MET A 629 -35.52 -21.28 35.41
N ALA A 630 -35.66 -19.97 35.27
CA ALA A 630 -34.60 -19.00 35.50
C ALA A 630 -34.87 -18.11 36.72
N VAL A 631 -33.81 -17.55 37.31
CA VAL A 631 -33.93 -16.50 38.33
C VAL A 631 -34.18 -15.18 37.59
N GLU A 632 -35.43 -14.75 37.56
CA GLU A 632 -35.84 -13.52 36.89
C GLU A 632 -36.09 -12.39 37.90
N SER A 633 -35.58 -11.21 37.58
CA SER A 633 -35.77 -9.96 38.33
C SER A 633 -35.34 -10.04 39.79
N VAL A 634 -34.10 -9.64 40.07
CA VAL A 634 -33.60 -9.47 41.45
C VAL A 634 -33.70 -8.00 41.88
N PRO A 635 -34.08 -7.72 43.14
CA PRO A 635 -34.21 -6.34 43.63
C PRO A 635 -32.95 -5.51 43.41
N THR A 636 -31.76 -6.09 43.63
CA THR A 636 -30.48 -5.37 43.50
C THR A 636 -30.26 -4.79 42.10
N GLU A 637 -30.67 -5.50 41.04
CA GLU A 637 -30.54 -5.01 39.66
C GLU A 637 -31.58 -3.94 39.37
N VAL A 638 -32.82 -4.13 39.84
CA VAL A 638 -33.91 -3.15 39.70
C VAL A 638 -33.53 -1.84 40.38
N ASP A 639 -33.07 -1.90 41.63
CA ASP A 639 -32.66 -0.74 42.42
C ASP A 639 -31.54 0.03 41.70
N ARG A 640 -30.54 -0.70 41.16
CA ARG A 640 -29.43 -0.06 40.45
C ARG A 640 -29.87 0.62 39.15
N VAL A 641 -30.78 0.01 38.39
CA VAL A 641 -31.36 0.62 37.19
C VAL A 641 -32.13 1.89 37.56
N VAL A 642 -32.92 1.87 38.63
CA VAL A 642 -33.65 3.04 39.12
C VAL A 642 -32.68 4.17 39.49
N ASP A 643 -31.59 3.88 40.18
CA ASP A 643 -30.56 4.87 40.49
C ASP A 643 -29.99 5.53 39.23
N LEU A 644 -29.65 4.73 38.21
CA LEU A 644 -29.13 5.25 36.93
C LEU A 644 -30.16 6.09 36.17
N VAL A 645 -31.44 5.72 36.21
CA VAL A 645 -32.52 6.50 35.61
C VAL A 645 -32.66 7.85 36.31
N ILE A 646 -32.61 7.87 37.65
CA ILE A 646 -32.71 9.11 38.44
C ILE A 646 -31.48 9.99 38.21
N ASP A 647 -30.28 9.41 38.20
CA ASP A 647 -29.03 10.13 37.94
C ASP A 647 -29.06 10.77 36.55
N HIS A 648 -29.50 10.04 35.51
CA HIS A 648 -29.67 10.60 34.17
C HIS A 648 -30.70 11.73 34.16
N ALA A 649 -31.86 11.54 34.80
CA ALA A 649 -32.91 12.56 34.84
C ALA A 649 -32.46 13.85 35.54
N LEU A 650 -31.52 13.78 36.49
CA LEU A 650 -30.97 14.93 37.20
C LEU A 650 -29.78 15.57 36.49
N SER A 651 -28.93 14.78 35.83
CA SER A 651 -27.67 15.23 35.22
C SER A 651 -27.80 15.61 33.75
N HIS A 652 -28.70 14.95 33.01
CA HIS A 652 -28.88 15.11 31.56
C HIS A 652 -30.38 15.06 31.15
N PRO A 653 -31.27 15.87 31.76
CA PRO A 653 -32.71 15.84 31.48
C PRO A 653 -33.06 16.16 30.02
N GLU A 654 -32.17 16.84 29.29
CA GLU A 654 -32.34 17.19 27.88
C GLU A 654 -32.14 16.01 26.92
N ARG A 655 -31.52 14.92 27.39
CA ARG A 655 -31.25 13.72 26.59
C ARG A 655 -32.28 12.65 26.85
N SER A 656 -32.81 12.06 25.79
CA SER A 656 -33.86 11.04 25.93
C SER A 656 -33.28 9.70 26.41
N LEU A 657 -34.01 9.00 27.29
CA LEU A 657 -33.60 7.73 27.89
C LEU A 657 -34.67 6.66 27.71
N ALA A 658 -34.25 5.41 27.49
CA ALA A 658 -35.11 4.24 27.62
C ALA A 658 -34.42 3.14 28.43
N VAL A 659 -35.23 2.34 29.13
CA VAL A 659 -34.79 1.09 29.75
C VAL A 659 -35.39 -0.07 28.97
N VAL A 660 -34.54 -0.99 28.52
CA VAL A 660 -34.95 -2.23 27.86
C VAL A 660 -34.64 -3.40 28.79
N ALA A 661 -35.66 -4.06 29.31
CA ALA A 661 -35.50 -5.28 30.09
C ALA A 661 -35.62 -6.52 29.19
N LEU A 662 -34.74 -7.51 29.38
CA LEU A 662 -34.75 -8.72 28.54
C LEU A 662 -35.93 -9.67 28.81
N ASN A 663 -36.69 -9.44 29.89
CA ASN A 663 -37.92 -10.16 30.21
C ASN A 663 -39.02 -9.23 30.74
N SER A 664 -40.27 -9.59 30.47
CA SER A 664 -41.45 -8.76 30.76
C SER A 664 -41.70 -8.57 32.26
N ARG A 665 -41.40 -9.59 33.07
CA ARG A 665 -41.50 -9.49 34.53
C ARG A 665 -40.55 -8.44 35.08
N HIS A 666 -39.30 -8.43 34.62
CA HIS A 666 -38.31 -7.44 35.04
C HIS A 666 -38.66 -6.04 34.55
N ALA A 667 -39.20 -5.90 33.33
CA ALA A 667 -39.72 -4.62 32.83
C ALA A 667 -40.80 -4.04 33.76
N GLU A 668 -41.75 -4.87 34.21
CA GLU A 668 -42.83 -4.43 35.10
C GLU A 668 -42.32 -4.03 36.49
N GLU A 669 -41.36 -4.78 37.03
CA GLU A 669 -40.73 -4.45 38.30
C GLU A 669 -39.96 -3.12 38.23
N ILE A 670 -39.21 -2.87 37.13
CA ILE A 670 -38.51 -1.60 36.90
C ILE A 670 -39.52 -0.46 36.71
N ARG A 671 -40.60 -0.65 35.93
CA ARG A 671 -41.66 0.36 35.76
C ARG A 671 -42.24 0.77 37.10
N ARG A 672 -42.62 -0.21 37.93
CA ARG A 672 -43.18 0.03 39.25
C ARG A 672 -42.19 0.74 40.16
N ALA A 673 -40.94 0.30 40.20
CA ALA A 673 -39.90 0.89 41.04
C ALA A 673 -39.57 2.34 40.62
N THR A 674 -39.43 2.59 39.32
CA THR A 674 -39.17 3.93 38.77
C THR A 674 -40.34 4.88 39.04
N ALA A 675 -41.59 4.44 38.81
CA ALA A 675 -42.77 5.24 39.12
C ALA A 675 -42.87 5.58 40.61
N ASN A 676 -42.55 4.63 41.49
CA ASN A 676 -42.52 4.86 42.93
C ASN A 676 -41.42 5.86 43.34
N ALA A 677 -40.24 5.80 42.70
CA ALA A 677 -39.14 6.71 43.01
C ALA A 677 -39.37 8.13 42.47
N ALA A 678 -40.07 8.26 41.33
CA ALA A 678 -40.47 9.56 40.78
C ALA A 678 -41.64 10.20 41.55
N ALA A 679 -42.46 9.40 42.24
CA ALA A 679 -43.67 9.87 42.92
C ALA A 679 -43.36 10.93 43.99
N GLY A 680 -43.81 12.17 43.74
CA GLY A 680 -43.68 13.28 44.68
C GLY A 680 -42.39 14.11 44.57
N SER A 681 -41.56 13.86 43.54
CA SER A 681 -40.35 14.65 43.27
C SER A 681 -40.57 15.66 42.15
N ALA A 682 -40.73 16.94 42.51
CA ALA A 682 -40.92 18.03 41.55
C ALA A 682 -39.75 18.20 40.56
N ALA A 683 -38.54 17.75 40.92
CA ALA A 683 -37.36 17.81 40.05
C ALA A 683 -37.40 16.78 38.90
N LEU A 684 -38.22 15.73 39.02
CA LEU A 684 -38.31 14.65 38.03
C LEU A 684 -39.57 14.76 37.16
N ASP A 685 -40.58 15.54 37.57
CA ASP A 685 -41.89 15.63 36.89
C ASP A 685 -41.78 15.96 35.39
N GLU A 686 -40.85 16.84 35.01
CA GLU A 686 -40.66 17.22 33.60
C GLU A 686 -40.14 16.02 32.77
N PHE A 687 -39.11 15.33 33.24
CA PHE A 687 -38.50 14.20 32.50
C PHE A 687 -39.47 13.02 32.29
N PHE A 688 -40.35 12.75 33.25
CA PHE A 688 -41.36 11.68 33.17
C PHE A 688 -42.67 12.12 32.50
N ALA A 689 -42.77 13.34 31.98
CA ALA A 689 -43.98 13.83 31.34
C ALA A 689 -44.26 13.13 30.00
N ALA A 690 -45.50 12.70 29.80
CA ALA A 690 -45.93 11.99 28.58
C ALA A 690 -46.05 12.89 27.33
N GLY A 691 -46.02 14.22 27.48
CA GLY A 691 -46.23 15.19 26.40
C GLY A 691 -44.96 15.62 25.65
N ILE A 692 -43.81 15.02 25.97
CA ILE A 692 -42.52 15.32 25.32
C ILE A 692 -42.37 14.42 24.08
N ALA A 693 -41.66 14.89 23.05
CA ALA A 693 -41.47 14.13 21.80
C ALA A 693 -40.88 12.72 22.02
N GLU A 694 -39.92 12.58 22.95
CA GLU A 694 -39.27 11.31 23.31
C GLU A 694 -39.36 11.04 24.82
N PRO A 695 -40.54 10.67 25.36
CA PRO A 695 -40.79 10.61 26.80
C PRO A 695 -40.16 9.36 27.42
N PHE A 696 -39.59 9.40 28.62
CA PHE A 696 -38.97 8.21 29.26
C PHE A 696 -39.89 6.97 29.21
N VAL A 697 -39.33 5.82 28.80
CA VAL A 697 -40.06 4.55 28.73
C VAL A 697 -39.23 3.38 29.25
N VAL A 698 -39.91 2.41 29.87
CA VAL A 698 -39.36 1.11 30.24
C VAL A 698 -40.14 0.05 29.46
N VAL A 699 -39.43 -0.66 28.60
CA VAL A 699 -39.99 -1.63 27.65
C VAL A 699 -39.36 -2.99 27.86
N ASP A 700 -40.06 -4.05 27.48
CA ASP A 700 -39.44 -5.37 27.34
C ASP A 700 -38.79 -5.58 25.95
N LEU A 701 -38.14 -6.73 25.77
CA LEU A 701 -37.44 -7.08 24.54
C LEU A 701 -38.34 -7.06 23.29
N SER A 702 -39.63 -7.36 23.42
CA SER A 702 -40.57 -7.38 22.29
C SER A 702 -41.05 -5.98 21.92
N GLU A 703 -41.07 -5.07 22.89
CA GLU A 703 -41.49 -3.67 22.80
C GLU A 703 -40.35 -2.73 22.38
N ALA A 704 -39.09 -3.16 22.45
CA ALA A 704 -37.92 -2.36 22.05
C ALA A 704 -37.86 -2.00 20.56
N ARG A 705 -38.74 -2.58 19.73
CA ARG A 705 -38.75 -2.42 18.27
C ARG A 705 -39.05 -0.97 17.88
N SER A 706 -38.27 -0.44 16.95
CA SER A 706 -38.41 0.94 16.43
C SER A 706 -38.30 2.04 17.50
N LEU A 707 -37.95 1.68 18.75
CA LEU A 707 -37.66 2.64 19.79
C LEU A 707 -36.26 3.23 19.56
N ARG A 708 -36.14 4.55 19.66
CA ARG A 708 -34.86 5.25 19.58
C ARG A 708 -34.76 6.29 20.68
N ARG A 709 -33.60 6.35 21.32
CA ARG A 709 -33.24 7.30 22.38
C ARG A 709 -31.79 7.69 22.30
N ASP A 710 -31.44 8.82 22.90
CA ASP A 710 -30.04 9.24 22.99
C ASP A 710 -29.23 8.24 23.82
N HIS A 711 -29.81 7.76 24.93
CA HIS A 711 -29.22 6.79 25.85
C HIS A 711 -30.17 5.60 26.08
N ALA A 712 -29.60 4.41 26.24
CA ALA A 712 -30.36 3.21 26.60
C ALA A 712 -29.70 2.45 27.75
N ILE A 713 -30.52 2.01 28.70
CA ILE A 713 -30.11 1.05 29.73
C ILE A 713 -30.67 -0.32 29.35
N ILE A 714 -29.81 -1.29 29.11
CA ILE A 714 -30.19 -2.68 28.82
C ILE A 714 -30.06 -3.46 30.12
N SER A 715 -31.19 -3.79 30.75
CA SER A 715 -31.23 -4.55 32.00
C SER A 715 -31.43 -6.03 31.71
N VAL A 716 -30.44 -6.85 32.06
CA VAL A 716 -30.42 -8.28 31.72
C VAL A 716 -31.54 -9.03 32.44
N GLY A 717 -31.81 -8.70 33.70
CA GLY A 717 -32.93 -9.21 34.49
C GLY A 717 -32.85 -10.70 34.82
N TYR A 718 -31.68 -11.31 34.63
CA TYR A 718 -31.38 -12.71 34.96
C TYR A 718 -30.21 -12.76 35.95
N ALA A 719 -30.29 -13.64 36.94
CA ALA A 719 -29.32 -13.69 38.03
C ALA A 719 -28.88 -15.13 38.38
N LYS A 720 -27.87 -15.22 39.26
CA LYS A 720 -27.39 -16.50 39.79
C LYS A 720 -28.35 -17.03 40.86
N THR A 721 -28.41 -18.35 40.97
CA THR A 721 -29.02 -19.00 42.14
C THR A 721 -28.24 -18.66 43.41
N PRO A 722 -28.79 -18.87 44.63
CA PRO A 722 -28.05 -18.58 45.87
C PRO A 722 -26.76 -19.39 46.01
N HIS A 723 -26.67 -20.53 45.32
CA HIS A 723 -25.47 -21.37 45.22
C HIS A 723 -24.45 -20.91 44.16
N GLY A 724 -24.65 -19.74 43.54
CA GLY A 724 -23.75 -19.19 42.53
C GLY A 724 -23.83 -19.86 41.16
N ARG A 725 -24.84 -20.70 40.90
CA ARG A 725 -25.03 -21.37 39.60
C ARG A 725 -25.92 -20.54 38.69
N THR A 726 -25.51 -20.39 37.43
CA THR A 726 -26.32 -19.80 36.35
C THR A 726 -27.15 -20.87 35.65
N ILE A 727 -28.39 -20.53 35.31
CA ILE A 727 -29.28 -21.38 34.50
C ILE A 727 -29.31 -20.81 33.08
N HIS A 728 -28.80 -21.57 32.10
CA HIS A 728 -28.60 -21.14 30.71
C HIS A 728 -29.89 -21.16 29.87
N SER A 729 -30.97 -20.61 30.42
CA SER A 729 -32.27 -20.44 29.78
C SER A 729 -32.76 -19.03 30.06
N PHE A 730 -32.76 -18.16 29.04
CA PHE A 730 -32.98 -16.72 29.18
C PHE A 730 -34.31 -16.29 28.55
N GLY A 731 -35.39 -17.04 28.82
CA GLY A 731 -36.75 -16.70 28.39
C GLY A 731 -36.84 -16.30 26.91
N ALA A 732 -37.29 -15.06 26.65
CA ALA A 732 -37.44 -14.50 25.31
C ALA A 732 -36.14 -14.48 24.49
N VAL A 733 -34.98 -14.29 25.13
CA VAL A 733 -33.67 -14.26 24.48
C VAL A 733 -33.27 -15.65 23.94
N SER A 734 -33.73 -16.72 24.60
CA SER A 734 -33.48 -18.10 24.17
C SER A 734 -34.47 -18.62 23.12
N GLN A 735 -35.46 -17.83 22.71
CA GLN A 735 -36.42 -18.21 21.65
C GLN A 735 -35.89 -17.87 20.25
N ALA A 736 -36.60 -18.34 19.20
CA ALA A 736 -36.21 -18.15 17.80
C ALA A 736 -36.02 -16.66 17.41
N GLY A 737 -36.84 -15.75 17.97
CA GLY A 737 -36.74 -14.30 17.74
C GLY A 737 -35.81 -13.57 18.70
N GLY A 738 -35.19 -14.26 19.67
CA GLY A 738 -34.44 -13.64 20.75
C GLY A 738 -33.19 -12.88 20.29
N MET A 739 -32.50 -13.39 19.27
CA MET A 739 -31.37 -12.69 18.65
C MET A 739 -31.81 -11.35 18.05
N VAL A 740 -32.91 -11.36 17.28
CA VAL A 740 -33.44 -10.15 16.66
C VAL A 740 -33.89 -9.15 17.72
N GLY A 741 -34.60 -9.60 18.76
CA GLY A 741 -34.99 -8.74 19.87
C GLY A 741 -33.79 -8.08 20.56
N LEU A 742 -32.69 -8.83 20.75
CA LEU A 742 -31.47 -8.28 21.35
C LEU A 742 -30.76 -7.29 20.44
N VAL A 743 -30.78 -7.50 19.12
CA VAL A 743 -30.30 -6.50 18.15
C VAL A 743 -31.14 -5.22 18.22
N GLU A 744 -32.47 -5.33 18.30
CA GLU A 744 -33.34 -4.16 18.47
C GLU A 744 -33.02 -3.41 19.77
N ALA A 745 -32.81 -4.13 20.87
CA ALA A 745 -32.41 -3.53 22.15
C ALA A 745 -31.09 -2.74 22.05
N LEU A 746 -30.09 -3.28 21.35
CA LEU A 746 -28.81 -2.59 21.10
C LEU A 746 -28.98 -1.36 20.21
N CYS A 747 -29.89 -1.41 19.25
CA CYS A 747 -30.18 -0.33 18.32
C CYS A 747 -31.04 0.80 18.92
N VAL A 748 -31.57 0.65 20.15
CA VAL A 748 -32.36 1.69 20.82
C VAL A 748 -31.53 2.95 21.04
N SER A 749 -30.29 2.79 21.45
CA SER A 749 -29.39 3.92 21.71
C SER A 749 -28.85 4.55 20.41
N ARG A 750 -28.89 5.88 20.32
CA ARG A 750 -28.13 6.67 19.32
C ARG A 750 -26.67 6.81 19.72
N ASN A 751 -26.40 7.03 21.01
CA ASN A 751 -25.08 7.41 21.50
C ASN A 751 -24.47 6.32 22.36
N ARG A 752 -25.07 6.02 23.53
CA ARG A 752 -24.51 5.09 24.52
C ARG A 752 -25.54 4.08 25.05
N ALA A 753 -25.12 2.82 25.14
CA ALA A 753 -25.86 1.74 25.76
C ALA A 753 -25.13 1.26 27.03
N GLN A 754 -25.80 1.29 28.18
CA GLN A 754 -25.29 0.75 29.43
C GLN A 754 -25.98 -0.58 29.74
N VAL A 755 -25.23 -1.65 29.85
CA VAL A 755 -25.74 -2.97 30.22
C VAL A 755 -25.63 -3.13 31.72
N VAL A 756 -26.75 -3.34 32.40
CA VAL A 756 -26.79 -3.66 33.83
C VAL A 756 -27.10 -5.15 33.95
N SER A 757 -26.28 -5.89 34.70
CA SER A 757 -26.40 -7.34 34.74
C SER A 757 -25.92 -7.93 36.06
N CYS A 758 -26.61 -8.96 36.54
CA CYS A 758 -26.11 -9.82 37.62
C CYS A 758 -25.22 -10.98 37.13
N LEU A 759 -25.07 -11.12 35.82
CA LEU A 759 -24.28 -12.15 35.15
C LEU A 759 -23.14 -11.51 34.36
N GLY A 760 -21.91 -11.97 34.60
CA GLY A 760 -20.76 -11.65 33.76
C GLY A 760 -20.63 -12.59 32.56
N PRO A 761 -19.72 -12.29 31.63
CA PRO A 761 -19.45 -13.17 30.48
C PRO A 761 -18.97 -14.57 30.90
N ASP A 762 -18.24 -14.68 32.02
CA ASP A 762 -17.72 -15.95 32.54
C ASP A 762 -18.81 -16.82 33.20
N ASP A 763 -19.97 -16.23 33.54
CA ASP A 763 -21.11 -16.96 34.09
C ASP A 763 -21.92 -17.71 33.02
N LEU A 764 -21.63 -17.42 31.74
CA LEU A 764 -22.28 -17.94 30.56
C LEU A 764 -21.36 -18.94 29.85
N ASP A 765 -21.66 -20.22 30.03
CA ASP A 765 -20.89 -21.34 29.48
C ASP A 765 -21.25 -21.52 27.99
N PRO A 766 -20.30 -21.29 27.05
CA PRO A 766 -20.55 -21.37 25.61
C PRO A 766 -21.14 -22.70 25.15
N GLU A 767 -20.74 -23.82 25.76
CA GLU A 767 -21.20 -25.17 25.35
C GLU A 767 -22.67 -25.40 25.68
N ARG A 768 -23.19 -24.67 26.67
CA ARG A 768 -24.57 -24.77 27.15
C ARG A 768 -25.51 -23.75 26.50
N LEU A 769 -24.99 -22.84 25.67
CA LEU A 769 -25.77 -21.85 24.93
C LEU A 769 -26.13 -22.39 23.54
N HIS A 770 -27.34 -22.94 23.40
CA HIS A 770 -27.80 -23.50 22.13
C HIS A 770 -28.51 -22.49 21.21
N ALA A 771 -29.16 -21.48 21.79
CA ALA A 771 -29.91 -20.47 21.04
C ALA A 771 -29.00 -19.31 20.56
N PRO A 772 -29.15 -18.81 19.30
CA PRO A 772 -28.36 -17.68 18.80
C PRO A 772 -28.47 -16.42 19.66
N GLY A 773 -29.66 -16.10 20.19
CA GLY A 773 -29.85 -14.94 21.06
C GLY A 773 -29.10 -15.06 22.39
N ALA A 774 -29.03 -16.26 22.96
CA ALA A 774 -28.29 -16.51 24.20
C ALA A 774 -26.76 -16.41 23.99
N ARG A 775 -26.28 -16.83 22.81
CA ARG A 775 -24.88 -16.62 22.40
C ARG A 775 -24.57 -15.14 22.18
N LEU A 776 -25.46 -14.41 21.52
CA LEU A 776 -25.34 -12.96 21.35
C LEU A 776 -25.31 -12.22 22.69
N LEU A 777 -26.14 -12.61 23.66
CA LEU A 777 -26.12 -12.03 25.01
C LEU A 777 -24.73 -12.15 25.66
N ARG A 778 -24.09 -13.32 25.52
CA ARG A 778 -22.72 -13.51 26.01
C ARG A 778 -21.73 -12.57 25.30
N GLU A 779 -21.83 -12.43 23.98
CA GLU A 779 -20.97 -11.52 23.22
C GLU A 779 -21.18 -10.04 23.62
N VAL A 780 -22.44 -9.64 23.86
CA VAL A 780 -22.77 -8.30 24.36
C VAL A 780 -22.10 -8.05 25.72
N LEU A 781 -22.22 -8.99 26.67
CA LEU A 781 -21.60 -8.84 27.99
C LEU A 781 -20.08 -8.86 27.94
N LEU A 782 -19.49 -9.72 27.09
CA LEU A 782 -18.05 -9.78 26.88
C LEU A 782 -17.51 -8.46 26.30
N ARG A 783 -18.26 -7.86 25.37
CA ARG A 783 -17.86 -6.59 24.76
C ARG A 783 -18.04 -5.43 25.73
N ALA A 784 -19.17 -5.39 26.42
CA ALA A 784 -19.50 -4.36 27.39
C ALA A 784 -18.53 -4.31 28.58
N SER A 785 -17.88 -5.44 28.92
CA SER A 785 -16.86 -5.48 29.99
C SER A 785 -15.51 -4.85 29.62
N GLY A 786 -15.34 -4.39 28.37
CA GLY A 786 -14.09 -3.78 27.90
C GLY A 786 -13.00 -4.78 27.49
N SER A 787 -13.35 -6.06 27.28
CA SER A 787 -12.40 -7.06 26.79
C SER A 787 -12.09 -6.86 25.29
N ASP A 788 -11.12 -5.99 25.01
CA ASP A 788 -10.64 -5.66 23.67
C ASP A 788 -9.64 -6.71 23.13
N ALA A 789 -9.88 -8.00 23.36
CA ALA A 789 -9.03 -9.05 22.80
C ALA A 789 -9.20 -9.12 21.28
N VAL A 790 -8.55 -8.22 20.54
CA VAL A 790 -8.52 -8.21 19.07
C VAL A 790 -7.73 -9.43 18.63
N GLU A 791 -8.39 -10.35 17.95
CA GLU A 791 -7.73 -11.47 17.28
C GLU A 791 -7.23 -10.96 15.93
N VAL A 792 -5.90 -10.83 15.81
CA VAL A 792 -5.24 -10.56 14.54
C VAL A 792 -5.30 -11.86 13.74
N GLU A 793 -6.04 -11.88 12.63
CA GLU A 793 -6.07 -13.02 11.71
C GLU A 793 -4.72 -13.15 10.98
N ASP A 794 -4.07 -14.30 11.15
CA ASP A 794 -2.66 -14.54 10.78
C ASP A 794 -2.49 -15.14 9.37
N ALA A 795 -3.37 -14.79 8.40
CA ALA A 795 -3.59 -15.66 7.24
C ALA A 795 -3.15 -15.15 5.85
N ALA A 796 -2.80 -13.86 5.65
CA ALA A 796 -2.21 -13.45 4.36
C ALA A 796 -1.09 -12.42 4.50
N THR A 797 -0.02 -12.65 3.76
CA THR A 797 1.15 -11.78 3.64
C THR A 797 0.69 -10.41 3.11
N PRO A 798 0.92 -9.31 3.85
CA PRO A 798 0.57 -7.97 3.38
C PRO A 798 1.39 -7.57 2.15
N ASP A 799 0.81 -6.68 1.33
CA ASP A 799 1.46 -6.13 0.14
C ASP A 799 2.80 -5.45 0.48
N ARG A 800 3.80 -5.57 -0.41
CA ARG A 800 5.16 -5.13 -0.10
C ARG A 800 5.27 -3.63 0.12
N LEU A 801 4.55 -2.84 -0.66
CA LEU A 801 4.45 -1.38 -0.46
C LEU A 801 3.86 -1.04 0.92
N LEU A 802 2.84 -1.79 1.36
CA LEU A 802 2.23 -1.59 2.67
C LEU A 802 3.22 -1.90 3.80
N VAL A 803 4.01 -2.96 3.64
CA VAL A 803 5.10 -3.30 4.57
C VAL A 803 6.15 -2.21 4.61
N ASP A 804 6.57 -1.67 3.46
CA ASP A 804 7.58 -0.60 3.42
C ASP A 804 7.07 0.68 4.11
N LEU A 805 5.81 1.08 3.89
CA LEU A 805 5.20 2.19 4.61
C LEU A 805 5.14 1.92 6.12
N ALA A 806 4.75 0.72 6.53
CA ALA A 806 4.71 0.31 7.93
C ALA A 806 6.10 0.39 8.59
N GLU A 807 7.17 -0.03 7.90
CA GLU A 807 8.54 0.10 8.40
C GLU A 807 8.95 1.56 8.61
N HIS A 808 8.60 2.47 7.68
CA HIS A 808 8.90 3.90 7.82
C HIS A 808 8.14 4.51 9.00
N LEU A 809 6.87 4.16 9.20
CA LEU A 809 6.08 4.59 10.35
C LEU A 809 6.64 4.06 11.68
N TRP A 810 7.08 2.81 11.69
CA TRP A 810 7.69 2.22 12.89
C TRP A 810 9.05 2.86 13.23
N ARG A 811 9.88 3.20 12.23
CA ARG A 811 11.14 3.95 12.44
C ARG A 811 10.92 5.34 13.04
N LYS A 812 9.73 5.92 12.87
CA LYS A 812 9.31 7.17 13.51
C LYS A 812 8.83 6.99 14.95
N GLY A 813 8.78 5.76 15.46
CA GLY A 813 8.36 5.45 16.82
C GLY A 813 6.85 5.30 16.98
N LEU A 814 6.09 5.15 15.89
CA LEU A 814 4.64 4.96 15.95
C LEU A 814 4.29 3.48 16.17
N GLU A 815 3.15 3.22 16.81
CA GLU A 815 2.58 1.87 16.89
C GLU A 815 1.84 1.57 15.59
N VAL A 816 2.16 0.46 14.94
CA VAL A 816 1.60 0.10 13.62
C VAL A 816 0.99 -1.30 13.69
N VAL A 817 -0.32 -1.38 13.46
CA VAL A 817 -1.07 -2.64 13.45
C VAL A 817 -1.56 -2.91 12.02
N PRO A 818 -0.97 -3.88 11.31
CA PRO A 818 -1.41 -4.24 9.97
C PRO A 818 -2.72 -5.03 10.00
N ARG A 819 -3.54 -4.87 8.95
CA ARG A 819 -4.80 -5.60 8.75
C ARG A 819 -5.70 -5.58 9.99
N TYR A 820 -5.96 -4.39 10.51
CA TYR A 820 -6.78 -4.22 11.69
C TYR A 820 -8.26 -4.44 11.38
N GLY A 821 -8.91 -5.39 12.05
CA GLY A 821 -10.31 -5.74 11.83
C GLY A 821 -10.71 -6.96 12.63
N VAL A 822 -11.95 -7.42 12.41
CA VAL A 822 -12.45 -8.68 13.00
C VAL A 822 -12.42 -9.80 11.96
N PRO A 823 -12.20 -11.07 12.37
CA PRO A 823 -12.21 -12.22 11.49
C PRO A 823 -13.43 -12.25 10.56
N GLY A 824 -13.19 -12.46 9.26
CA GLY A 824 -14.24 -12.49 8.23
C GLY A 824 -14.93 -11.14 7.91
N GLY A 825 -14.49 -10.03 8.51
CA GLY A 825 -14.97 -8.68 8.23
C GLY A 825 -14.04 -7.87 7.30
N PRO A 826 -14.41 -6.62 6.97
CA PRO A 826 -13.49 -5.69 6.32
C PRO A 826 -12.33 -5.32 7.26
N HIS A 827 -11.13 -5.15 6.70
CA HIS A 827 -9.92 -4.82 7.44
C HIS A 827 -9.39 -3.45 7.00
N ILE A 828 -8.83 -2.70 7.95
CA ILE A 828 -8.04 -1.50 7.69
C ILE A 828 -6.61 -1.96 7.37
N PRO A 829 -6.02 -1.55 6.23
CA PRO A 829 -4.68 -1.96 5.84
C PRO A 829 -3.61 -1.70 6.91
N LEU A 830 -3.53 -0.47 7.45
CA LEU A 830 -2.73 -0.16 8.64
C LEU A 830 -3.54 0.71 9.61
N ALA A 831 -3.56 0.34 10.89
CA ALA A 831 -4.05 1.18 11.97
C ALA A 831 -2.86 1.68 12.81
N ILE A 832 -2.82 2.98 13.07
CA ILE A 832 -1.65 3.65 13.65
C ILE A 832 -2.02 4.24 15.02
N GLY A 833 -1.19 3.94 16.02
CA GLY A 833 -1.26 4.47 17.37
C GLY A 833 0.05 5.16 17.78
N HIS A 834 0.15 5.49 19.07
CA HIS A 834 1.35 6.10 19.64
C HIS A 834 1.74 5.40 20.96
N PRO A 835 3.04 5.13 21.22
CA PRO A 835 3.48 4.44 22.43
C PRO A 835 3.07 5.11 23.75
N ASP A 836 2.87 6.43 23.76
CA ASP A 836 2.40 7.18 24.95
C ASP A 836 0.96 6.82 25.36
N TYR A 837 0.18 6.22 24.44
CA TYR A 837 -1.19 5.76 24.67
C TYR A 837 -1.30 4.27 24.28
N PRO A 838 -0.71 3.36 25.09
CA PRO A 838 -0.60 1.96 24.74
C PRO A 838 -1.98 1.31 24.61
N GLY A 839 -2.20 0.62 23.49
CA GLY A 839 -3.48 -0.02 23.19
C GLY A 839 -4.54 0.89 22.57
N GLU A 840 -4.22 2.17 22.33
CA GLU A 840 -5.08 3.09 21.58
C GLU A 840 -4.55 3.29 20.15
N LEU A 841 -5.48 3.33 19.18
CA LEU A 841 -5.19 3.58 17.77
C LEU A 841 -5.98 4.81 17.32
N PHE A 842 -5.41 5.61 16.42
CA PHE A 842 -5.97 6.91 16.04
C PHE A 842 -6.21 7.05 14.54
N VAL A 843 -5.26 6.59 13.72
CA VAL A 843 -5.28 6.82 12.26
C VAL A 843 -5.48 5.49 11.53
N ALA A 844 -6.48 5.44 10.66
CA ALA A 844 -6.71 4.39 9.69
C ALA A 844 -6.06 4.78 8.35
N VAL A 845 -5.06 4.02 7.92
CA VAL A 845 -4.41 4.19 6.61
C VAL A 845 -5.03 3.20 5.63
N LEU A 846 -5.69 3.74 4.62
CA LEU A 846 -6.27 3.00 3.49
C LEU A 846 -5.28 2.98 2.32
N THR A 847 -5.39 1.98 1.45
CA THR A 847 -4.60 1.85 0.22
C THR A 847 -5.50 1.42 -0.94
N ASP A 848 -4.99 1.46 -2.17
CA ASP A 848 -5.64 1.02 -3.40
C ASP A 848 -5.44 -0.49 -3.67
N ASP A 849 -5.70 -1.30 -2.64
CA ASP A 849 -5.62 -2.78 -2.66
C ASP A 849 -6.76 -3.44 -3.47
N ASP A 850 -6.74 -4.77 -3.51
CA ASP A 850 -7.77 -5.57 -4.21
C ASP A 850 -9.19 -5.27 -3.72
N ALA A 851 -9.39 -5.01 -2.43
CA ALA A 851 -10.71 -4.69 -1.87
C ALA A 851 -11.19 -3.31 -2.35
N TYR A 852 -10.29 -2.33 -2.41
CA TYR A 852 -10.54 -1.02 -3.00
C TYR A 852 -10.91 -1.13 -4.49
N VAL A 853 -10.20 -1.97 -5.27
CA VAL A 853 -10.48 -2.17 -6.69
C VAL A 853 -11.79 -2.91 -6.93
N ALA A 854 -12.14 -3.87 -6.07
CA ALA A 854 -13.34 -4.67 -6.19
C ALA A 854 -14.65 -3.88 -5.99
N GLU A 855 -14.60 -2.70 -5.37
CA GLU A 855 -15.76 -1.81 -5.21
C GLU A 855 -15.89 -0.83 -6.40
N PRO A 856 -16.82 -1.05 -7.34
CA PRO A 856 -16.95 -0.20 -8.53
C PRO A 856 -17.57 1.17 -8.22
N SER A 857 -18.29 1.30 -7.10
CA SER A 857 -18.92 2.56 -6.73
C SER A 857 -17.92 3.49 -6.03
N LEU A 858 -17.47 4.52 -6.73
CA LEU A 858 -16.60 5.57 -6.19
C LEU A 858 -17.22 6.23 -4.94
N ARG A 859 -18.55 6.38 -4.90
CA ARG A 859 -19.25 6.87 -3.71
C ARG A 859 -19.08 5.93 -2.52
N ARG A 860 -19.12 4.61 -2.72
CA ARG A 860 -18.94 3.64 -1.64
C ARG A 860 -17.47 3.57 -1.19
N ARG A 861 -16.56 3.49 -2.16
CA ARG A 861 -15.12 3.30 -1.98
C ARG A 861 -14.41 4.53 -1.43
N ASP A 862 -14.54 5.67 -2.10
CA ASP A 862 -13.75 6.87 -1.81
C ASP A 862 -14.40 7.78 -0.76
N ARG A 863 -15.74 7.75 -0.65
CA ARG A 863 -16.50 8.62 0.28
C ARG A 863 -17.09 7.84 1.46
N HIS A 864 -18.07 6.97 1.23
CA HIS A 864 -18.82 6.34 2.33
C HIS A 864 -17.94 5.45 3.22
N TRP A 865 -16.92 4.77 2.68
CA TRP A 865 -16.01 3.99 3.52
C TRP A 865 -15.18 4.87 4.45
N VAL A 866 -14.64 5.98 3.92
CA VAL A 866 -13.90 6.98 4.68
C VAL A 866 -14.79 7.62 5.75
N GLU A 867 -15.97 8.12 5.37
CA GLU A 867 -16.93 8.69 6.31
C GLU A 867 -17.29 7.69 7.40
N ARG A 868 -17.52 6.41 7.06
CA ARG A 868 -17.87 5.38 8.05
C ARG A 868 -16.79 5.19 9.10
N LEU A 869 -15.52 5.11 8.69
CA LEU A 869 -14.40 5.02 9.63
C LEU A 869 -14.28 6.30 10.48
N GLN A 870 -14.48 7.48 9.89
CA GLN A 870 -14.49 8.75 10.63
C GLN A 870 -15.60 8.80 11.69
N HIS A 871 -16.82 8.36 11.36
CA HIS A 871 -17.93 8.26 12.32
C HIS A 871 -17.65 7.23 13.43
N ARG A 872 -16.73 6.28 13.22
CA ARG A 872 -16.26 5.33 14.24
C ARG A 872 -15.13 5.89 15.11
N GLY A 873 -14.64 7.10 14.81
CA GLY A 873 -13.60 7.77 15.59
C GLY A 873 -12.20 7.70 14.96
N TRP A 874 -12.05 7.19 13.74
CA TRP A 874 -10.76 7.19 13.04
C TRP A 874 -10.46 8.54 12.37
N LEU A 875 -9.22 9.00 12.47
CA LEU A 875 -8.67 9.84 11.42
C LEU A 875 -8.31 8.96 10.23
N VAL A 876 -8.63 9.36 9.00
CA VAL A 876 -8.45 8.50 7.82
C VAL A 876 -7.48 9.14 6.83
N HIS A 877 -6.45 8.41 6.42
CA HIS A 877 -5.52 8.80 5.36
C HIS A 877 -5.56 7.75 4.24
N THR A 878 -5.62 8.19 2.97
CA THR A 878 -5.50 7.27 1.83
C THR A 878 -4.10 7.38 1.24
N ALA A 879 -3.30 6.33 1.42
CA ALA A 879 -1.96 6.22 0.85
C ALA A 879 -2.01 5.36 -0.42
N PHE A 880 -2.08 5.99 -1.59
CA PHE A 880 -2.06 5.28 -2.86
C PHE A 880 -0.70 4.61 -3.12
N SER A 881 -0.70 3.43 -3.72
CA SER A 881 0.50 2.64 -4.03
C SER A 881 1.53 3.41 -4.83
N ALA A 882 1.09 4.28 -5.76
CA ALA A 882 1.97 5.18 -6.48
C ALA A 882 2.71 6.16 -5.56
N GLY A 883 2.01 6.72 -4.57
CA GLY A 883 2.60 7.62 -3.57
C GLY A 883 3.60 6.93 -2.67
N VAL A 884 3.24 5.74 -2.18
CA VAL A 884 4.11 4.91 -1.35
C VAL A 884 5.35 4.48 -2.13
N PHE A 885 5.24 4.15 -3.42
CA PHE A 885 6.37 3.78 -4.26
C PHE A 885 7.32 4.94 -4.56
N VAL A 886 6.78 6.13 -4.85
CA VAL A 886 7.59 7.31 -5.25
C VAL A 886 8.35 7.89 -4.05
N ASP A 887 7.67 8.09 -2.92
CA ASP A 887 8.28 8.65 -1.70
C ASP A 887 7.57 8.11 -0.43
N PRO A 888 7.97 6.92 0.07
CA PRO A 888 7.35 6.32 1.25
C PRO A 888 7.58 7.16 2.51
N GLU A 889 8.68 7.93 2.60
CA GLU A 889 8.97 8.80 3.74
C GLU A 889 8.06 10.04 3.75
N ALA A 890 7.70 10.58 2.58
CA ALA A 890 6.69 11.64 2.50
C ALA A 890 5.30 11.15 2.92
N GLU A 891 4.90 9.93 2.52
CA GLU A 891 3.65 9.33 2.99
C GLU A 891 3.67 9.07 4.51
N ALA A 892 4.78 8.53 5.03
CA ALA A 892 4.94 8.29 6.46
C ALA A 892 4.85 9.60 7.27
N ARG A 893 5.43 10.70 6.78
CA ARG A 893 5.33 12.04 7.41
C ARG A 893 3.90 12.59 7.44
N ARG A 894 3.09 12.33 6.39
CA ARG A 894 1.68 12.75 6.38
C ARG A 894 0.88 12.03 7.47
N VAL A 895 1.08 10.73 7.60
CA VAL A 895 0.42 9.92 8.64
C VAL A 895 0.90 10.32 10.04
N GLU A 896 2.20 10.52 10.23
CA GLU A 896 2.80 11.02 11.47
C GLU A 896 2.17 12.36 11.90
N ALA A 897 1.99 13.30 10.97
CA ALA A 897 1.36 14.59 11.27
C ALA A 897 -0.08 14.44 11.82
N LEU A 898 -0.86 13.48 11.31
CA LEU A 898 -2.19 13.17 11.82
C LEU A 898 -2.17 12.55 13.23
N VAL A 899 -1.17 11.70 13.53
CA VAL A 899 -1.01 11.17 14.89
C VAL A 899 -0.63 12.29 15.86
N LEU A 900 0.34 13.14 15.48
CA LEU A 900 0.79 14.26 16.29
C LEU A 900 -0.30 15.30 16.54
N SER A 901 -1.24 15.51 15.59
CA SER A 901 -2.37 16.41 15.83
C SER A 901 -3.28 15.90 16.95
N VAL A 902 -3.53 14.58 17.01
CA VAL A 902 -4.31 13.97 18.10
C VAL A 902 -3.61 14.15 19.45
N LEU A 903 -2.29 13.93 19.51
CA LEU A 903 -1.52 14.12 20.74
C LEU A 903 -1.56 15.59 21.20
N THR A 904 -1.48 16.52 20.25
CA THR A 904 -1.55 17.95 20.53
C THR A 904 -2.92 18.32 21.12
N GLU A 905 -4.00 17.86 20.49
CA GLU A 905 -5.38 18.09 20.98
C GLU A 905 -5.60 17.51 22.38
N ARG A 906 -5.14 16.28 22.63
CA ARG A 906 -5.25 15.65 23.96
C ARG A 906 -4.45 16.38 25.03
N SER A 907 -3.21 16.76 24.72
CA SER A 907 -2.37 17.53 25.65
C SER A 907 -2.98 18.91 25.99
N ALA A 908 -3.65 19.55 25.01
CA ALA A 908 -4.35 20.81 25.23
C ALA A 908 -5.61 20.62 26.09
N ALA A 909 -6.34 19.51 25.90
CA ALA A 909 -7.50 19.16 26.72
C ALA A 909 -7.11 18.84 28.18
N GLU A 910 -5.97 18.16 28.40
CA GLU A 910 -5.43 17.90 29.75
C GLU A 910 -4.93 19.19 30.45
N GLN A 911 -4.51 20.20 29.68
CA GLN A 911 -4.03 21.48 30.19
C GLN A 911 -5.15 22.52 30.38
N ALA A 912 -6.35 22.28 29.86
CA ALA A 912 -7.51 23.13 30.12
C ALA A 912 -7.87 23.02 31.62
N PRO A 913 -7.97 24.13 32.37
CA PRO A 913 -8.40 24.07 33.76
C PRO A 913 -9.81 23.50 33.80
N GLY A 914 -9.93 22.27 34.32
CA GLY A 914 -11.21 21.59 34.47
C GLY A 914 -12.22 22.50 35.16
N GLU A 915 -13.46 22.50 34.67
CA GLU A 915 -14.56 23.17 35.34
C GLU A 915 -14.54 22.85 36.83
N PRO A 916 -14.81 23.84 37.71
CA PRO A 916 -14.72 23.63 39.15
C PRO A 916 -15.67 22.50 39.54
N GLN A 917 -15.08 21.37 39.93
CA GLN A 917 -15.80 20.27 40.55
C GLN A 917 -16.60 20.83 41.73
N ILE A 918 -17.92 20.67 41.66
CA ILE A 918 -18.80 20.92 42.80
C ILE A 918 -18.26 20.05 43.94
N PRO A 919 -17.91 20.64 45.11
CA PRO A 919 -17.36 19.87 46.21
C PRO A 919 -18.36 18.79 46.62
N ALA A 920 -17.90 17.54 46.65
CA ALA A 920 -18.63 16.43 47.24
C ALA A 920 -19.08 16.82 48.66
N HIS A 921 -20.35 16.57 48.94
CA HIS A 921 -20.92 16.68 50.28
C HIS A 921 -20.00 15.99 51.32
N PRO A 922 -19.63 16.65 52.43
CA PRO A 922 -18.89 16.00 53.48
C PRO A 922 -19.83 15.06 54.24
N GLU A 923 -19.64 13.76 54.07
CA GLU A 923 -20.22 12.77 54.97
C GLU A 923 -19.65 12.96 56.38
N GLN A 924 -20.57 13.14 57.31
CA GLN A 924 -20.35 13.22 58.74
C GLN A 924 -19.77 11.89 59.26
N THR A 925 -18.50 11.88 59.62
CA THR A 925 -17.99 10.96 60.65
C THR A 925 -18.14 11.63 62.01
N ALA A 926 -19.32 11.49 62.62
CA ALA A 926 -19.54 11.87 64.01
C ALA A 926 -19.01 10.76 64.93
N SER A 927 -17.84 10.98 65.54
CA SER A 927 -17.50 10.37 66.83
C SER A 927 -18.27 11.10 67.95
N PRO A 928 -18.78 10.40 68.98
CA PRO A 928 -19.57 11.03 70.03
C PRO A 928 -18.67 11.85 70.98
N PRO A 929 -19.12 13.04 71.46
CA PRO A 929 -18.37 13.82 72.43
C PRO A 929 -18.64 13.36 73.87
N PRO A 930 -17.73 13.64 74.83
CA PRO A 930 -17.92 13.34 76.25
C PRO A 930 -18.85 14.39 76.92
N PRO A 931 -19.39 14.11 78.12
CA PRO A 931 -20.52 14.87 78.65
C PRO A 931 -20.14 16.08 79.52
N ARG A 932 -20.99 17.12 79.43
CA ARG A 932 -21.31 18.22 80.38
C ARG A 932 -20.26 19.35 80.51
N SER A 933 -20.64 20.62 80.62
CA SER A 933 -21.61 21.26 81.54
C SER A 933 -22.12 22.62 80.99
N PRO A 934 -23.17 23.23 81.59
CA PRO A 934 -23.89 24.38 81.05
C PRO A 934 -23.33 25.71 81.56
N ASP A 935 -23.29 26.70 80.68
CA ASP A 935 -23.46 28.13 80.99
C ASP A 935 -23.69 28.87 79.66
N ASP A 936 -24.84 29.56 79.59
CA ASP A 936 -25.05 30.96 79.16
C ASP A 936 -24.29 31.51 77.93
N THR A 937 -24.81 32.30 76.99
CA THR A 937 -26.09 32.95 76.61
C THR A 937 -25.71 33.82 75.39
N GLU A 938 -26.67 34.07 74.48
CA GLU A 938 -26.78 35.30 73.62
C GLU A 938 -25.64 35.58 72.60
N GLU A 939 -25.76 36.30 71.47
CA GLU A 939 -26.76 37.06 70.70
C GLU A 939 -26.09 37.29 69.30
N VAL A 940 -26.75 37.05 68.16
CA VAL A 940 -27.38 38.04 67.24
C VAL A 940 -26.42 38.99 66.44
N ALA A 941 -26.35 38.72 65.12
CA ALA A 941 -26.35 39.64 63.95
C ALA A 941 -25.10 40.53 63.62
N PRO A 942 -25.05 41.23 62.46
CA PRO A 942 -25.15 40.81 61.04
C PRO A 942 -24.01 41.46 60.16
N PRO A 943 -24.03 41.46 58.80
CA PRO A 943 -22.83 41.58 57.95
C PRO A 943 -22.51 43.01 57.50
N PRO A 944 -21.35 43.26 56.84
CA PRO A 944 -21.11 44.47 56.09
C PRO A 944 -21.21 44.28 54.56
N PRO A 945 -21.35 45.38 53.79
CA PRO A 945 -21.76 45.37 52.41
C PRO A 945 -20.61 45.56 51.41
N SER A 946 -21.03 45.48 50.15
CA SER A 946 -20.31 45.54 48.89
C SER A 946 -19.80 46.93 48.46
N THR A 947 -19.06 46.89 47.35
CA THR A 947 -18.61 47.99 46.47
C THR A 947 -17.39 48.78 46.95
N GLY A 948 -16.40 49.09 46.12
CA GLY A 948 -16.18 48.85 44.70
C GLY A 948 -14.99 49.70 44.24
N GLY A 949 -14.40 49.33 43.10
CA GLY A 949 -13.73 50.25 42.18
C GLY A 949 -12.28 50.66 42.49
N GLY A 950 -11.41 50.34 41.55
CA GLY A 950 -10.54 51.39 41.00
C GLY A 950 -9.04 51.25 41.22
N ASP A 951 -8.42 50.61 40.23
CA ASP A 951 -7.29 51.16 39.46
C ASP A 951 -5.84 50.96 39.96
N GLY A 952 -4.99 50.63 38.99
CA GLY A 952 -3.64 51.18 38.91
C GLY A 952 -2.46 50.35 39.40
N ARG A 953 -1.91 49.55 38.48
CA ARG A 953 -0.49 49.54 38.08
C ARG A 953 0.62 49.07 39.05
N ASP A 954 1.25 47.99 38.58
CA ASP A 954 2.69 47.89 38.24
C ASP A 954 3.72 47.51 39.32
N ARG A 955 4.30 46.34 39.07
CA ARG A 955 5.71 45.90 39.21
C ARG A 955 6.58 46.37 40.39
N GLY A 956 7.20 45.37 41.02
CA GLY A 956 8.46 45.45 41.77
C GLY A 956 8.58 44.19 42.63
N ASP A 957 9.24 43.14 42.16
CA ASP A 957 10.69 42.94 42.26
C ASP A 957 11.20 42.81 43.70
N SER A 958 11.58 41.58 44.05
CA SER A 958 12.64 41.17 44.99
C SER A 958 12.42 39.67 45.25
N GLY A 959 13.39 38.79 45.09
CA GLY A 959 14.81 38.99 45.33
C GLY A 959 15.16 38.44 46.71
N ASP A 960 15.83 37.29 46.67
CA ASP A 960 16.96 36.94 47.53
C ASP A 960 16.78 35.99 48.73
N ARG A 961 17.37 34.81 48.49
CA ARG A 961 18.21 33.91 49.30
C ARG A 961 18.25 34.03 50.82
N GLY A 962 18.40 32.83 51.42
CA GLY A 962 19.08 32.60 52.70
C GLY A 962 18.39 31.50 53.48
N ASP A 963 18.71 30.23 53.22
CA ASP A 963 19.70 29.47 54.01
C ASP A 963 19.22 29.19 55.44
N ASN A 964 18.96 27.92 55.77
CA ASN A 964 19.74 27.16 56.75
C ASN A 964 19.02 25.84 57.14
N ARG A 965 19.84 24.82 57.34
CA ARG A 965 19.56 23.42 57.69
C ARG A 965 18.96 23.25 59.09
N LEU A 966 18.25 22.12 59.28
CA LEU A 966 18.43 21.08 60.33
C LEU A 966 17.17 20.18 60.31
N ARG A 967 17.23 18.91 59.85
CA ARG A 967 17.69 17.68 60.53
C ARG A 967 16.69 17.04 61.52
N MET A 968 16.51 15.72 61.31
CA MET A 968 16.40 14.61 62.28
C MET A 968 15.02 14.08 62.68
N ASN A 969 14.70 12.86 62.21
CA ASN A 969 14.78 11.57 62.94
C ASN A 969 14.12 10.49 62.05
N GLY A 970 14.63 9.27 61.82
CA GLY A 970 15.45 8.37 62.65
C GLY A 970 14.57 7.19 63.07
N THR A 971 14.76 5.98 62.52
CA THR A 971 15.26 4.72 63.17
C THR A 971 14.64 3.53 62.39
N ASN A 972 15.17 2.29 62.26
CA ASN A 972 16.32 1.56 62.78
C ASN A 972 16.60 0.29 61.90
N ASP A 973 17.88 -0.12 61.89
CA ASP A 973 18.62 -1.29 61.34
C ASP A 973 18.01 -2.71 61.60
N PRO A 974 18.48 -3.88 61.04
CA PRO A 974 19.90 -4.24 60.78
C PRO A 974 20.32 -5.16 59.59
N ARG A 975 21.52 -4.88 59.08
CA ARG A 975 22.65 -5.77 58.66
C ARG A 975 22.51 -6.81 57.52
N GLY A 976 23.28 -6.56 56.45
CA GLY A 976 23.91 -7.51 55.51
C GLY A 976 24.93 -6.75 54.63
N PRO A 977 26.07 -7.35 54.21
CA PRO A 977 27.35 -6.66 54.04
C PRO A 977 27.55 -5.89 52.73
N GLU A 978 28.47 -4.93 52.76
CA GLU A 978 28.98 -4.12 51.64
C GLU A 978 29.64 -4.94 50.51
N PRO A 979 29.76 -4.35 49.30
CA PRO A 979 29.84 -5.06 48.03
C PRO A 979 31.27 -5.46 47.65
N ALA A 980 31.39 -6.64 47.04
CA ALA A 980 32.56 -7.01 46.25
C ALA A 980 32.51 -6.35 44.87
N ALA A 981 33.67 -5.93 44.39
CA ALA A 981 33.91 -5.32 43.08
C ALA A 981 33.30 -6.13 41.92
N PRO A 982 32.86 -5.48 40.82
CA PRO A 982 32.30 -6.20 39.68
C PRO A 982 33.40 -6.99 38.97
N THR A 983 33.31 -8.31 39.05
CA THR A 983 33.97 -9.23 38.12
C THR A 983 33.48 -8.93 36.71
N VAL A 984 34.41 -8.58 35.82
CA VAL A 984 34.18 -8.44 34.38
C VAL A 984 33.69 -9.79 33.85
N GLY A 985 32.40 -9.88 33.55
CA GLY A 985 31.83 -11.02 32.83
C GLY A 985 32.39 -11.10 31.40
N PRO A 986 32.37 -12.29 30.78
CA PRO A 986 32.86 -12.47 29.42
C PRO A 986 32.12 -11.53 28.46
N ARG A 987 32.88 -10.74 27.70
CA ARG A 987 32.32 -9.84 26.68
C ARG A 987 31.73 -10.70 25.56
N ARG A 988 30.41 -10.65 25.39
CA ARG A 988 29.76 -11.10 24.15
C ARG A 988 30.34 -10.36 22.96
N ALA A 989 30.32 -11.02 21.80
CA ALA A 989 30.55 -10.38 20.51
C ALA A 989 29.58 -9.21 20.29
N GLN A 990 29.83 -8.39 19.26
CA GLN A 990 28.91 -7.31 18.91
C GLN A 990 27.51 -7.89 18.65
N ARG A 991 26.50 -7.34 19.33
CA ARG A 991 25.12 -7.80 19.21
C ARG A 991 24.66 -7.64 17.75
N PRO A 992 24.06 -8.69 17.15
CA PRO A 992 23.43 -8.58 15.84
C PRO A 992 22.42 -7.42 15.84
N PRO A 993 22.34 -6.61 14.78
CA PRO A 993 21.39 -5.50 14.68
C PRO A 993 19.97 -6.03 14.39
N ILE A 994 19.43 -6.76 15.36
CA ILE A 994 18.09 -7.36 15.36
C ILE A 994 17.26 -6.55 16.35
N ALA A 995 16.10 -6.08 15.89
CA ALA A 995 15.17 -5.31 16.69
C ALA A 995 14.66 -6.14 17.90
N GLU A 996 14.44 -5.48 19.03
CA GLU A 996 13.86 -6.09 20.23
C GLU A 996 12.35 -5.80 20.28
N GLY A 997 11.57 -6.69 20.89
CA GLY A 997 10.15 -6.47 21.18
C GLY A 997 9.16 -6.82 20.05
N LEU A 998 9.64 -7.32 18.90
CA LEU A 998 8.75 -7.81 17.83
C LEU A 998 8.01 -9.10 18.25
N PRO A 999 6.81 -9.38 17.71
CA PRO A 999 6.20 -10.70 17.84
C PRO A 999 7.08 -11.79 17.20
N LEU A 1000 7.03 -13.01 17.73
CA LEU A 1000 7.99 -14.06 17.36
C LEU A 1000 8.02 -14.39 15.85
N GLN A 1001 6.89 -14.23 15.15
CA GLN A 1001 6.80 -14.48 13.69
C GLN A 1001 7.57 -13.47 12.83
N ALA A 1002 7.91 -12.30 13.39
CA ALA A 1002 8.66 -11.27 12.67
C ALA A 1002 10.17 -11.56 12.63
N TYR A 1003 10.64 -12.53 13.41
CA TYR A 1003 12.03 -12.98 13.35
C TYR A 1003 12.16 -14.12 12.34
N SER A 1004 13.08 -13.97 11.39
CA SER A 1004 13.47 -15.10 10.56
C SER A 1004 14.24 -16.14 11.38
N ASP A 1005 14.25 -17.37 10.87
CA ASP A 1005 15.05 -18.45 11.47
C ASP A 1005 16.53 -18.08 11.60
N ASP A 1006 17.09 -17.42 10.58
CA ASP A 1006 18.49 -16.94 10.60
C ASP A 1006 18.72 -15.87 11.68
N GLN A 1007 17.73 -15.00 11.94
CA GLN A 1007 17.83 -13.97 12.99
C GLN A 1007 17.81 -14.58 14.40
N LEU A 1008 16.98 -15.60 14.63
CA LEU A 1008 16.97 -16.33 15.90
C LEU A 1008 18.29 -17.08 16.10
N ASP A 1009 18.85 -17.62 15.02
CA ASP A 1009 20.13 -18.34 15.04
C ASP A 1009 21.31 -17.41 15.30
N ASP A 1010 21.36 -16.24 14.64
CA ASP A 1010 22.35 -15.18 14.87
C ASP A 1010 22.31 -14.67 16.33
N MET A 1011 21.11 -14.51 16.88
CA MET A 1011 20.93 -14.11 18.28
C MET A 1011 21.45 -15.20 19.23
N MET A 1012 21.27 -16.47 18.89
CA MET A 1012 21.83 -17.60 19.66
C MET A 1012 23.36 -17.68 19.56
N VAL A 1013 23.94 -17.42 18.38
CA VAL A 1013 25.40 -17.31 18.21
C VAL A 1013 25.95 -16.17 19.06
N TRP A 1014 25.25 -15.03 19.12
CA TRP A 1014 25.60 -13.92 20.00
C TRP A 1014 25.49 -14.27 21.49
N ILE A 1015 24.40 -14.91 21.92
CA ILE A 1015 24.23 -15.34 23.32
C ILE A 1015 25.35 -16.29 23.73
N ARG A 1016 25.72 -17.25 22.88
CA ARG A 1016 26.79 -18.23 23.15
C ARG A 1016 28.20 -17.67 23.03
N SER A 1017 28.37 -16.47 22.46
CA SER A 1017 29.68 -15.83 22.30
C SER A 1017 30.35 -15.45 23.63
N ASP A 1018 29.62 -15.47 24.74
CA ASP A 1018 30.18 -15.28 26.08
C ASP A 1018 30.86 -16.54 26.66
N GLY A 1019 30.79 -17.68 25.98
CA GLY A 1019 31.47 -18.93 26.37
C GLY A 1019 30.91 -19.61 27.63
N VAL A 1020 29.75 -19.16 28.14
CA VAL A 1020 29.10 -19.76 29.31
C VAL A 1020 28.24 -20.94 28.87
N GLN A 1021 28.51 -22.14 29.42
CA GLN A 1021 27.68 -23.32 29.17
C GLN A 1021 26.35 -23.21 29.92
N ARG A 1022 25.24 -23.27 29.17
CA ARG A 1022 23.86 -23.17 29.67
C ARG A 1022 23.06 -24.41 29.28
N ASP A 1023 22.04 -24.77 30.07
CA ASP A 1023 21.05 -25.76 29.65
C ASP A 1023 20.04 -25.16 28.66
N GLU A 1024 19.27 -26.02 27.99
CA GLU A 1024 18.37 -25.58 26.90
C GLU A 1024 17.31 -24.57 27.39
N GLN A 1025 16.82 -24.76 28.61
CA GLN A 1025 15.77 -23.91 29.18
C GLN A 1025 16.29 -22.52 29.54
N THR A 1026 17.52 -22.43 30.07
CA THR A 1026 18.20 -21.15 30.32
C THR A 1026 18.53 -20.42 29.03
N GLU A 1027 18.91 -21.13 27.96
CA GLU A 1027 19.14 -20.52 26.64
C GLU A 1027 17.87 -19.97 26.02
N VAL A 1028 16.72 -20.65 26.18
CA VAL A 1028 15.41 -20.15 25.73
C VAL A 1028 15.01 -18.89 26.48
N GLU A 1029 15.23 -18.84 27.80
CA GLU A 1029 14.93 -17.67 28.62
C GLU A 1029 15.85 -16.48 28.28
N GLU A 1030 17.13 -16.72 28.05
CA GLU A 1030 18.05 -15.68 27.58
C GLU A 1030 17.73 -15.19 26.17
N LEU A 1031 17.35 -16.08 25.24
CA LEU A 1031 16.90 -15.69 23.90
C LEU A 1031 15.61 -14.86 23.97
N ARG A 1032 14.67 -15.26 24.84
CA ARG A 1032 13.45 -14.49 25.09
C ARG A 1032 13.74 -13.10 25.65
N ALA A 1033 14.64 -13.02 26.63
CA ALA A 1033 15.04 -11.76 27.24
C ALA A 1033 15.81 -10.87 26.25
N ALA A 1034 16.71 -11.45 25.44
CA ALA A 1034 17.47 -10.76 24.41
C ALA A 1034 16.60 -10.19 23.28
N LEU A 1035 15.42 -10.76 23.07
CA LEU A 1035 14.41 -10.30 22.11
C LEU A 1035 13.32 -9.45 22.77
N ALA A 1036 13.42 -9.14 24.07
CA ALA A 1036 12.45 -8.37 24.85
C ALA A 1036 10.98 -8.84 24.70
N LEU A 1037 10.76 -10.16 24.59
CA LEU A 1037 9.42 -10.73 24.41
C LEU A 1037 8.63 -10.74 25.73
N THR A 1038 7.53 -9.97 25.80
CA THR A 1038 6.70 -9.82 27.01
C THR A 1038 5.64 -10.92 27.20
N ARG A 1039 5.28 -11.66 26.13
CA ARG A 1039 4.24 -12.71 26.17
C ARG A 1039 4.84 -14.10 26.35
N ASN A 1040 4.31 -14.87 27.31
CA ASN A 1040 4.77 -16.21 27.64
C ASN A 1040 3.74 -17.27 27.20
N GLY A 1041 3.69 -17.56 25.90
CA GLY A 1041 2.80 -18.56 25.30
C GLY A 1041 3.48 -19.89 24.99
N ALA A 1042 2.71 -20.98 24.95
CA ALA A 1042 3.22 -22.33 24.62
C ALA A 1042 3.83 -22.39 23.20
N GLY A 1043 3.22 -21.71 22.22
CA GLY A 1043 3.74 -21.62 20.85
C GLY A 1043 5.06 -20.86 20.74
N ILE A 1044 5.20 -19.75 21.48
CA ILE A 1044 6.43 -18.94 21.53
C ILE A 1044 7.59 -19.78 22.10
N SER A 1045 7.30 -20.51 23.18
CA SER A 1045 8.31 -21.37 23.83
C SER A 1045 8.77 -22.52 22.93
N ALA A 1046 7.88 -23.09 22.11
CA ALA A 1046 8.22 -24.16 21.18
C ALA A 1046 9.16 -23.70 20.07
N VAL A 1047 8.91 -22.52 19.48
CA VAL A 1047 9.74 -21.95 18.41
C VAL A 1047 11.11 -21.52 18.95
N LEU A 1048 11.18 -20.87 20.12
CA LEU A 1048 12.46 -20.53 20.75
C LEU A 1048 13.27 -21.78 21.13
N SER A 1049 12.63 -22.83 21.66
CA SER A 1049 13.28 -24.12 21.93
C SER A 1049 13.80 -24.78 20.64
N ASN A 1050 13.06 -24.68 19.54
CA ASN A 1050 13.51 -25.19 18.24
C ASN A 1050 14.74 -24.42 17.72
N ALA A 1051 14.76 -23.09 17.82
CA ALA A 1051 15.92 -22.27 17.44
C ALA A 1051 17.16 -22.59 18.30
N VAL A 1052 16.99 -22.77 19.62
CA VAL A 1052 18.07 -23.18 20.53
C VAL A 1052 18.63 -24.56 20.16
N ARG A 1053 17.77 -25.51 19.75
CA ARG A 1053 18.17 -26.86 19.31
C ARG A 1053 18.83 -26.85 17.94
N ARG A 1054 18.32 -26.07 16.99
CA ARG A 1054 18.85 -25.97 15.63
C ARG A 1054 20.29 -25.45 15.60
N THR A 1055 20.62 -24.57 16.53
CA THR A 1055 21.95 -23.96 16.63
C THR A 1055 22.95 -24.72 17.50
N ARG A 1056 22.55 -25.81 18.16
CA ARG A 1056 23.42 -26.60 19.07
C ARG A 1056 24.38 -27.53 18.35
#